data_AF-E9ATL4-F1
#
_entry.id   AF-E9ATL4-F1
#
_cell.length_a   1.000
_cell.length_b   1.000
_cell.length_c   1.000
_cell.angle_alpha   90.00
_cell.angle_beta   90.00
_cell.angle_gamma   90.00
#
_symmetry.space_group_name_H-M   'P 1'
#
loop_
_entity.id
_entity.type
_entity.pdbx_description
1 polymer ?
#
loop_
_entity_poly.entity_id
_entity_poly.type
_entity_poly.pdbx_seq_one_letter_code
_entity_poly.pdbx_strand_id
1 'polypeptide(L)'
;MTVKTASEMSLLPYGEHQGSFRGVVACSNRDDGYFSGENNYVGTSIYTGFRYQCVEYARRFLLLTTGCVFANCGRASEIYAMDYITHVETGALYTLHHHNNDGTATQKPAPGDIIIYPYHPELTPWGHVGVISFVDDNRVGIAEQNHYFGAFTSPNESYLDGERCVARYTTLTFDEATKTWRIEEPGSMPSAVGWLSYPDAPTREQIHSPFTPLPCAIKVRSTPFHQDDHPFLTHYHLYDGFEIPSGCVRHAYGMRNGTAETLVGATSAAARVLRFTLHLLFHRGRLGPAFRALPTNPLNATLPEGAGAGTEVCREVDALFKVLAEEDVVNATETTPDVLRKAVATYFNIPLEWVMAMERDFAKGETHMAAVVSFYPNIVTDSAALETFRATRKNAGTEAAPAAGTVPQTTANASTPVAEEPLTVSYPGTVEEFPVKNPHDEAWCLAKVNFGSARVMTELSQLSKVTKELTERISLMTPSMRSFISTQYRMDFAGYLKVVEAVYGPRTGFTIVVSDDQPMDDLLRELVMTVQNLCELVEYPVRVVNEKDLTFVNGMLHATPSAASPEAGSQTTNIAPSEAYDVDFVYALCEWPRILTCKEATHAALYRAAVDPTSDVVFAKPLWSHLCSGAMNVSDDAERAHHTHSPRSTSVRFFDVCRRLYLLASPKQQPTTWDLEVSEYKDSCRRIHVNAETVPMHSPAHLNADSLMINLAGSCFMGHIGGTLRSESENTDIHVGHPASLMFMFPAD
;
A
#
# COMPACT_ATOMS: atom_id res chain seq x y z
N MET A 1 36.44 28.26 -8.06
CA MET A 1 35.55 27.29 -8.74
C MET A 1 35.28 26.19 -7.75
N THR A 2 34.13 26.23 -7.09
CA THR A 2 33.76 25.30 -6.04
C THR A 2 33.27 24.01 -6.67
N VAL A 3 33.77 22.87 -6.19
CA VAL A 3 33.31 21.54 -6.63
C VAL A 3 31.82 21.43 -6.33
N LYS A 4 30.99 21.13 -7.34
CA LYS A 4 29.62 20.69 -7.10
C LYS A 4 29.70 19.37 -6.33
N THR A 5 29.27 19.40 -5.07
CA THR A 5 28.90 18.20 -4.33
C THR A 5 27.91 17.37 -5.13
N ALA A 6 27.89 16.06 -4.88
CA ALA A 6 27.02 15.14 -5.59
C ALA A 6 25.56 15.63 -5.56
N SER A 7 24.89 15.54 -6.70
CA SER A 7 23.44 15.75 -6.76
C SER A 7 22.79 14.79 -5.78
N GLU A 8 22.07 15.32 -4.79
CA GLU A 8 21.07 14.52 -4.09
C GLU A 8 20.14 13.95 -5.16
N MET A 9 20.07 12.63 -5.24
CA MET A 9 19.16 11.96 -6.18
C MET A 9 17.75 12.13 -5.63
N SER A 10 16.95 12.97 -6.29
CA SER A 10 15.52 13.06 -6.00
C SER A 10 14.86 11.71 -6.25
N LEU A 11 14.48 11.03 -5.16
CA LEU A 11 13.68 9.81 -5.19
C LEU A 11 12.34 10.13 -5.86
N LEU A 12 11.95 9.34 -6.85
CA LEU A 12 10.69 9.52 -7.55
C LEU A 12 9.56 8.81 -6.79
N PRO A 13 8.39 9.45 -6.57
CA PRO A 13 7.21 8.80 -5.99
C PRO A 13 6.82 7.49 -6.68
N TYR A 14 6.11 6.62 -5.96
CA TYR A 14 5.58 5.38 -6.55
C TYR A 14 4.76 5.67 -7.82
N GLY A 15 5.03 4.90 -8.88
CA GLY A 15 4.35 4.99 -10.19
C GLY A 15 5.05 5.90 -11.21
N GLU A 16 5.89 6.83 -10.76
CA GLU A 16 6.51 7.81 -11.65
C GLU A 16 7.50 7.19 -12.64
N HIS A 17 7.52 7.71 -13.87
CA HIS A 17 8.42 7.25 -14.93
C HIS A 17 9.88 7.57 -14.60
N GLN A 18 10.69 6.53 -14.39
CA GLN A 18 12.14 6.68 -14.26
C GLN A 18 12.79 6.86 -15.63
N GLY A 19 12.40 6.03 -16.60
CA GLY A 19 12.95 5.99 -17.95
C GLY A 19 12.33 4.87 -18.77
N SER A 20 12.99 4.48 -19.86
CA SER A 20 12.56 3.36 -20.71
C SER A 20 13.74 2.75 -21.45
N PHE A 21 13.63 1.48 -21.85
CA PHE A 21 14.60 0.84 -22.74
C PHE A 21 13.86 0.15 -23.88
N ARG A 22 14.19 0.52 -25.12
CA ARG A 22 13.45 0.12 -26.34
C ARG A 22 11.96 0.40 -26.23
N GLY A 23 11.57 1.52 -25.62
CA GLY A 23 10.18 1.90 -25.36
C GLY A 23 9.50 1.19 -24.18
N VAL A 24 10.16 0.24 -23.50
CA VAL A 24 9.62 -0.41 -22.30
C VAL A 24 9.92 0.46 -21.07
N VAL A 25 8.89 1.18 -20.61
CA VAL A 25 8.94 2.10 -19.46
C VAL A 25 9.27 1.37 -18.15
N ALA A 26 10.19 1.94 -17.36
CA ALA A 26 10.46 1.58 -15.98
C ALA A 26 9.83 2.64 -15.05
N CYS A 27 9.04 2.19 -14.07
CA CYS A 27 8.38 3.04 -13.09
C CYS A 27 8.98 2.86 -11.70
N SER A 28 9.00 3.94 -10.91
CA SER A 28 9.55 3.93 -9.57
C SER A 28 8.72 3.03 -8.65
N ASN A 29 9.42 2.12 -7.96
CA ASN A 29 8.87 1.38 -6.82
C ASN A 29 9.04 2.16 -5.50
N ARG A 30 9.28 3.48 -5.55
CA ARG A 30 9.51 4.40 -4.42
C ARG A 30 10.84 4.20 -3.68
N ASP A 31 11.02 3.05 -3.05
CA ASP A 31 12.18 2.72 -2.20
C ASP A 31 12.41 1.21 -2.06
N ASP A 32 13.57 0.84 -1.52
CA ASP A 32 13.98 -0.54 -1.33
C ASP A 32 13.09 -1.26 -0.31
N GLY A 33 12.46 -2.35 -0.76
CA GLY A 33 11.59 -3.18 0.07
C GLY A 33 10.12 -2.76 0.04
N TYR A 34 9.76 -1.65 -0.60
CA TYR A 34 8.35 -1.32 -0.84
C TYR A 34 7.64 -2.42 -1.64
N PHE A 35 6.42 -2.75 -1.24
CA PHE A 35 5.55 -3.72 -1.90
C PHE A 35 4.14 -3.18 -1.98
N SER A 36 3.61 -3.04 -3.19
CA SER A 36 2.29 -2.46 -3.45
C SER A 36 1.13 -3.44 -3.29
N GLY A 37 1.38 -4.75 -3.39
CA GLY A 37 0.32 -5.75 -3.60
C GLY A 37 -0.39 -5.68 -4.96
N GLU A 38 -0.04 -4.74 -5.84
CA GLU A 38 -0.71 -4.52 -7.12
C GLU A 38 -0.14 -5.41 -8.23
N ASN A 39 -0.98 -6.28 -8.80
CA ASN A 39 -0.65 -7.04 -9.99
C ASN A 39 -0.53 -6.15 -11.23
N ASN A 40 0.45 -6.40 -12.10
CA ASN A 40 0.55 -5.81 -13.43
C ASN A 40 0.20 -6.81 -14.53
N TYR A 41 -0.48 -6.32 -15.57
CA TYR A 41 -0.92 -7.11 -16.72
C TYR A 41 -0.70 -6.37 -18.04
N VAL A 42 -0.07 -7.02 -19.00
CA VAL A 42 -0.05 -6.57 -20.40
C VAL A 42 -1.32 -7.09 -21.09
N GLY A 43 -1.97 -6.23 -21.89
CA GLY A 43 -3.19 -6.57 -22.62
C GLY A 43 -4.33 -7.09 -21.72
N THR A 44 -4.39 -6.61 -20.47
CA THR A 44 -5.29 -7.03 -19.37
C THR A 44 -5.26 -8.51 -18.95
N SER A 45 -4.51 -9.37 -19.63
CA SER A 45 -4.61 -10.83 -19.56
C SER A 45 -3.29 -11.57 -19.29
N ILE A 46 -2.14 -10.97 -19.57
CA ILE A 46 -0.82 -11.59 -19.36
C ILE A 46 -0.16 -10.95 -18.13
N TYR A 47 -0.07 -11.69 -17.03
CA TYR A 47 0.56 -11.23 -15.80
C TYR A 47 2.08 -11.07 -15.96
N THR A 48 2.62 -9.91 -15.60
CA THR A 48 4.07 -9.66 -15.66
C THR A 48 4.74 -9.68 -14.29
N GLY A 49 4.03 -9.36 -13.21
CA GLY A 49 4.58 -9.30 -11.85
C GLY A 49 3.82 -8.27 -10.98
N PHE A 50 4.32 -8.02 -9.77
CA PHE A 50 3.82 -6.94 -8.92
C PHE A 50 4.44 -5.59 -9.30
N ARG A 51 3.62 -4.53 -9.37
CA ARG A 51 4.07 -3.16 -9.66
C ARG A 51 4.87 -2.57 -8.47
N TYR A 52 6.11 -2.10 -8.60
CA TYR A 52 7.00 -2.08 -9.75
C TYR A 52 8.29 -2.84 -9.40
N GLN A 53 8.14 -4.13 -9.10
CA GLN A 53 9.26 -4.99 -8.71
C GLN A 53 10.21 -5.24 -9.90
N CYS A 54 11.45 -5.62 -9.60
CA CYS A 54 12.47 -5.94 -10.60
C CYS A 54 12.05 -7.07 -11.55
N VAL A 55 11.47 -8.14 -10.99
CA VAL A 55 10.92 -9.29 -11.74
C VAL A 55 9.80 -8.88 -12.70
N GLU A 56 8.97 -7.90 -12.32
CA GLU A 56 7.90 -7.37 -13.16
C GLU A 56 8.47 -6.70 -14.41
N TYR A 57 9.48 -5.84 -14.24
CA TYR A 57 10.14 -5.16 -15.34
C TYR A 57 10.76 -6.16 -16.32
N ALA A 58 11.55 -7.10 -15.82
CA ALA A 58 12.26 -8.06 -16.66
C ALA A 58 11.30 -8.96 -17.45
N ARG A 59 10.21 -9.46 -16.81
CA ARG A 59 9.21 -10.27 -17.50
C ARG A 59 8.42 -9.46 -18.53
N ARG A 60 8.07 -8.21 -18.21
CA ARG A 60 7.39 -7.30 -19.15
C ARG A 60 8.28 -6.89 -20.32
N PHE A 61 9.58 -6.66 -20.09
CA PHE A 61 10.55 -6.36 -21.13
C PHE A 61 10.66 -7.52 -22.12
N LEU A 62 10.86 -8.75 -21.64
CA LEU A 62 10.88 -9.94 -22.49
C LEU A 62 9.56 -10.11 -23.26
N LEU A 63 8.41 -9.98 -22.58
CA LEU A 63 7.10 -10.13 -23.22
C LEU A 63 6.91 -9.12 -24.36
N LEU A 64 7.18 -7.84 -24.11
CA LEU A 64 6.97 -6.78 -25.10
C LEU A 64 7.99 -6.82 -26.24
N THR A 65 9.24 -7.23 -25.98
CA THR A 65 10.31 -7.27 -27.00
C THR A 65 10.40 -8.59 -27.77
N THR A 66 9.94 -9.71 -27.21
CA THR A 66 10.05 -11.05 -27.82
C THR A 66 8.73 -11.81 -27.93
N GLY A 67 7.74 -11.52 -27.08
CA GLY A 67 6.55 -12.37 -26.90
C GLY A 67 6.77 -13.54 -25.94
N CYS A 68 7.95 -13.67 -25.34
CA CYS A 68 8.29 -14.72 -24.40
C CYS A 68 8.29 -14.24 -22.94
N VAL A 69 8.07 -15.17 -22.00
CA VAL A 69 8.20 -14.95 -20.55
C VAL A 69 9.02 -16.07 -19.90
N PHE A 70 9.79 -15.75 -18.87
CA PHE A 70 10.31 -16.76 -17.94
C PHE A 70 9.24 -17.15 -16.91
N ALA A 71 9.42 -18.33 -16.31
CA ALA A 71 8.47 -18.94 -15.38
C ALA A 71 8.21 -18.09 -14.11
N ASN A 72 7.23 -18.51 -13.30
CA ASN A 72 7.03 -17.92 -11.98
C ASN A 72 8.20 -18.23 -11.06
N CYS A 73 8.59 -17.26 -10.23
CA CYS A 73 9.61 -17.35 -9.20
C CYS A 73 9.14 -16.64 -7.94
N GLY A 74 9.59 -17.10 -6.77
CA GLY A 74 9.41 -16.41 -5.49
C GLY A 74 10.51 -15.39 -5.21
N ARG A 75 11.69 -15.57 -5.82
CA ARG A 75 12.86 -14.68 -5.71
C ARG A 75 13.45 -14.38 -7.09
N ALA A 76 13.97 -13.17 -7.28
CA ALA A 76 14.63 -12.78 -8.53
C ALA A 76 15.87 -13.65 -8.83
N SER A 77 16.60 -14.08 -7.78
CA SER A 77 17.78 -14.94 -7.93
C SER A 77 17.48 -16.31 -8.54
N GLU A 78 16.24 -16.80 -8.45
CA GLU A 78 15.82 -18.11 -9.00
C GLU A 78 15.78 -18.11 -10.53
N ILE A 79 15.71 -16.94 -11.17
CA ILE A 79 15.67 -16.80 -12.63
C ILE A 79 16.96 -17.33 -13.27
N TYR A 80 18.11 -17.22 -12.59
CA TYR A 80 19.39 -17.73 -13.13
C TYR A 80 19.46 -19.27 -13.22
N ALA A 81 18.51 -19.98 -12.60
CA ALA A 81 18.40 -21.44 -12.69
C ALA A 81 17.35 -21.90 -13.73
N MET A 82 16.80 -20.99 -14.54
CA MET A 82 15.81 -21.32 -15.57
C MET A 82 16.48 -21.54 -16.93
N ASP A 83 16.29 -22.72 -17.53
CA ASP A 83 16.86 -23.06 -18.84
C ASP A 83 16.07 -22.49 -20.04
N TYR A 84 14.81 -22.03 -19.84
CA TYR A 84 13.91 -21.67 -20.94
C TYR A 84 13.01 -20.46 -20.67
N ILE A 85 12.70 -19.72 -21.73
CA ILE A 85 11.55 -18.79 -21.83
C ILE A 85 10.48 -19.36 -22.75
N THR A 86 9.21 -19.07 -22.47
CA THR A 86 8.04 -19.60 -23.21
C THR A 86 7.33 -18.49 -23.99
N HIS A 87 7.11 -18.68 -25.29
CA HIS A 87 6.34 -17.75 -26.11
C HIS A 87 4.83 -17.85 -25.83
N VAL A 88 4.20 -16.73 -25.45
CA VAL A 88 2.83 -16.75 -24.86
C VAL A 88 1.73 -17.14 -25.84
N GLU A 89 1.93 -16.95 -27.15
CA GLU A 89 0.91 -17.23 -28.19
C GLU A 89 1.07 -18.61 -28.82
N THR A 90 2.20 -19.29 -28.62
CA THR A 90 2.54 -20.56 -29.31
C THR A 90 3.00 -21.68 -28.38
N GLY A 91 3.41 -21.36 -27.14
CA GLY A 91 3.97 -22.32 -26.19
C GLY A 91 5.38 -22.80 -26.54
N ALA A 92 6.01 -22.22 -27.57
CA ALA A 92 7.39 -22.56 -27.96
C ALA A 92 8.38 -22.18 -26.85
N LEU A 93 9.31 -23.09 -26.55
CA LEU A 93 10.40 -22.88 -25.60
C LEU A 93 11.65 -22.42 -26.33
N TYR A 94 12.31 -21.40 -25.78
CA TYR A 94 13.59 -20.88 -26.26
C TYR A 94 14.62 -20.94 -25.14
N THR A 95 15.82 -21.42 -25.46
CA THR A 95 16.90 -21.64 -24.48
C THR A 95 17.43 -20.33 -23.92
N LEU A 96 17.62 -20.28 -22.61
CA LEU A 96 18.42 -19.27 -21.93
C LEU A 96 19.87 -19.74 -21.89
N HIS A 97 20.79 -18.91 -22.38
CA HIS A 97 22.22 -19.18 -22.38
C HIS A 97 22.85 -18.49 -21.17
N HIS A 98 23.40 -19.28 -20.25
CA HIS A 98 23.93 -18.81 -18.98
C HIS A 98 25.40 -18.39 -19.12
N HIS A 99 25.72 -17.15 -18.69
CA HIS A 99 27.07 -16.61 -18.71
C HIS A 99 27.50 -16.26 -17.28
N ASN A 100 28.30 -17.13 -16.66
CA ASN A 100 28.70 -16.98 -15.26
C ASN A 100 29.69 -15.82 -15.07
N ASN A 101 29.40 -14.96 -14.10
CA ASN A 101 30.25 -13.81 -13.76
C ASN A 101 31.48 -14.16 -12.89
N ASP A 102 31.72 -15.46 -12.67
CA ASP A 102 32.85 -15.99 -11.91
C ASP A 102 34.20 -15.85 -12.64
N GLY A 103 34.21 -15.32 -13.86
CA GLY A 103 35.40 -15.23 -14.73
C GLY A 103 35.50 -16.38 -15.73
N THR A 104 34.41 -17.11 -15.99
CA THR A 104 34.34 -18.15 -17.05
C THR A 104 33.53 -17.73 -18.28
N ALA A 105 32.76 -16.62 -18.23
CA ALA A 105 31.98 -16.13 -19.37
C ALA A 105 32.87 -15.68 -20.55
N THR A 106 32.89 -16.45 -21.65
CA THR A 106 33.64 -16.12 -22.87
C THR A 106 32.89 -15.17 -23.81
N GLN A 107 31.57 -15.05 -23.66
CA GLN A 107 30.72 -14.16 -24.44
C GLN A 107 30.66 -12.77 -23.78
N LYS A 108 30.83 -11.69 -24.56
CA LYS A 108 30.58 -10.32 -24.06
C LYS A 108 29.07 -10.13 -23.83
N PRO A 109 28.62 -9.52 -22.71
CA PRO A 109 27.20 -9.18 -22.54
C PRO A 109 26.70 -8.25 -23.64
N ALA A 110 25.41 -8.33 -23.95
CA ALA A 110 24.77 -7.56 -25.02
C ALA A 110 23.50 -6.81 -24.54
N PRO A 111 23.15 -5.65 -25.14
CA PRO A 111 21.90 -4.96 -24.84
C PRO A 111 20.66 -5.82 -25.12
N GLY A 112 19.92 -6.15 -24.06
CA GLY A 112 18.81 -7.09 -24.02
C GLY A 112 19.02 -8.23 -23.01
N ASP A 113 20.27 -8.63 -22.74
CA ASP A 113 20.57 -9.73 -21.81
C ASP A 113 20.03 -9.45 -20.39
N ILE A 114 19.56 -10.50 -19.71
CA ILE A 114 18.98 -10.39 -18.36
C ILE A 114 20.08 -10.63 -17.34
N ILE A 115 20.43 -9.62 -16.52
CA ILE A 115 21.44 -9.72 -15.47
C ILE A 115 20.80 -10.11 -14.13
N ILE A 116 21.35 -11.13 -13.46
CA ILE A 116 20.78 -11.69 -12.22
C ILE A 116 21.76 -11.53 -11.04
N TYR A 117 21.22 -11.14 -9.89
CA TYR A 117 21.95 -10.97 -8.64
C TYR A 117 21.60 -12.05 -7.60
N PRO A 118 22.56 -12.49 -6.78
CA PRO A 118 22.36 -13.55 -5.81
C PRO A 118 21.42 -13.11 -4.69
N TYR A 119 20.79 -14.08 -4.03
CA TYR A 119 20.24 -13.88 -2.70
C TYR A 119 21.37 -13.49 -1.73
N HIS A 120 21.24 -12.34 -1.08
CA HIS A 120 22.13 -11.91 0.00
C HIS A 120 21.30 -11.34 1.17
N PRO A 121 21.36 -11.92 2.38
CA PRO A 121 20.41 -11.65 3.48
C PRO A 121 20.33 -10.18 3.91
N GLU A 122 21.39 -9.40 3.71
CA GLU A 122 21.48 -8.00 4.14
C GLU A 122 21.41 -6.98 3.00
N LEU A 123 21.59 -7.40 1.73
CA LEU A 123 21.87 -6.49 0.61
C LEU A 123 20.93 -6.70 -0.58
N THR A 124 20.65 -7.96 -0.92
CA THR A 124 19.70 -8.36 -1.98
C THR A 124 18.92 -9.58 -1.51
N PRO A 125 18.09 -9.48 -0.46
CA PRO A 125 17.57 -10.66 0.25
C PRO A 125 16.43 -11.38 -0.50
N TRP A 126 16.10 -10.89 -1.70
CA TRP A 126 15.19 -11.50 -2.67
C TRP A 126 15.91 -11.83 -3.99
N GLY A 127 17.24 -11.69 -4.03
CA GLY A 127 17.98 -11.48 -5.27
C GLY A 127 17.63 -10.13 -5.91
N HIS A 128 18.12 -9.90 -7.12
CA HIS A 128 17.67 -8.80 -7.99
C HIS A 128 17.80 -9.21 -9.47
N VAL A 129 17.08 -8.52 -10.35
CA VAL A 129 17.13 -8.73 -11.80
C VAL A 129 17.04 -7.40 -12.54
N GLY A 130 17.92 -7.21 -13.52
CA GLY A 130 17.89 -6.09 -14.45
C GLY A 130 17.95 -6.55 -15.90
N VAL A 131 17.77 -5.61 -16.82
CA VAL A 131 18.02 -5.78 -18.24
C VAL A 131 19.25 -4.96 -18.60
N ILE A 132 20.23 -5.58 -19.25
CA ILE A 132 21.39 -4.85 -19.78
C ILE A 132 20.88 -3.95 -20.92
N SER A 133 20.96 -2.63 -20.72
CA SER A 133 20.43 -1.64 -21.66
C SER A 133 21.49 -0.96 -22.50
N PHE A 134 22.76 -1.02 -22.08
CA PHE A 134 23.90 -0.45 -22.80
C PHE A 134 25.17 -1.25 -22.50
N VAL A 135 26.10 -1.34 -23.46
CA VAL A 135 27.42 -1.97 -23.27
C VAL A 135 28.46 -1.18 -24.08
N ASP A 136 29.50 -0.68 -23.42
CA ASP A 136 30.72 -0.17 -24.07
C ASP A 136 31.91 -1.13 -23.84
N ASP A 137 33.15 -0.67 -23.99
CA ASP A 137 34.33 -1.53 -23.76
C ASP A 137 34.66 -1.75 -22.29
N ASN A 138 34.25 -0.82 -21.41
CA ASN A 138 34.66 -0.76 -20.00
C ASN A 138 33.47 -0.75 -19.03
N ARG A 139 32.22 -0.67 -19.51
CA ARG A 139 31.01 -0.55 -18.68
C ARG A 139 29.79 -1.23 -19.29
N VAL A 140 28.88 -1.62 -18.40
CA VAL A 140 27.51 -2.03 -18.70
C VAL A 140 26.55 -1.00 -18.11
N GLY A 141 25.53 -0.60 -18.86
CA GLY A 141 24.38 0.17 -18.35
C GLY A 141 23.18 -0.75 -18.15
N ILE A 142 22.44 -0.56 -17.05
CA ILE A 142 21.34 -1.43 -16.64
C ILE A 142 20.03 -0.64 -16.60
N ALA A 143 18.95 -1.23 -17.12
CA ALA A 143 17.57 -0.81 -16.93
C ALA A 143 16.88 -1.78 -15.96
N GLU A 144 16.26 -1.26 -14.90
CA GLU A 144 15.72 -2.06 -13.80
C GLU A 144 14.65 -1.26 -13.02
N GLN A 145 13.82 -1.94 -12.23
CA GLN A 145 12.96 -1.30 -11.22
C GLN A 145 13.32 -1.85 -9.83
N ASN A 146 12.97 -1.12 -8.77
CA ASN A 146 13.18 -1.55 -7.37
C ASN A 146 14.65 -1.82 -7.01
N HIS A 147 15.52 -0.85 -7.31
CA HIS A 147 16.91 -0.76 -6.80
C HIS A 147 17.47 0.65 -7.00
N TYR A 148 17.25 1.22 -8.19
CA TYR A 148 17.42 2.64 -8.46
C TYR A 148 16.05 3.32 -8.45
N PHE A 149 15.93 4.51 -7.87
CA PHE A 149 14.66 5.23 -7.68
C PHE A 149 14.64 6.65 -8.24
N GLY A 150 15.75 7.10 -8.86
CA GLY A 150 15.81 8.37 -9.57
C GLY A 150 15.35 8.27 -11.03
N ALA A 151 15.45 9.39 -11.77
CA ALA A 151 15.28 9.38 -13.22
C ALA A 151 16.51 8.75 -13.91
N PHE A 152 16.26 7.89 -14.91
CA PHE A 152 17.31 7.27 -15.71
C PHE A 152 18.05 8.33 -16.54
N THR A 153 19.26 7.95 -16.97
CA THR A 153 20.10 8.72 -17.89
C THR A 153 20.12 8.08 -19.27
N SER A 154 20.41 8.88 -20.30
CA SER A 154 20.77 8.34 -21.62
C SER A 154 22.29 8.17 -21.71
N PRO A 155 22.82 7.11 -22.36
CA PRO A 155 24.26 6.97 -22.60
C PRO A 155 24.87 8.09 -23.42
N ASN A 156 24.12 8.59 -24.40
CA ASN A 156 24.43 9.75 -25.25
C ASN A 156 23.24 10.01 -26.20
N GLU A 157 23.19 11.21 -26.79
CA GLU A 157 22.08 11.65 -27.67
C GLU A 157 21.85 10.76 -28.92
N SER A 158 22.84 9.97 -29.34
CA SER A 158 22.70 9.07 -30.49
C SER A 158 22.32 7.62 -30.14
N TYR A 159 22.32 7.25 -28.85
CA TYR A 159 21.91 5.92 -28.42
C TYR A 159 20.39 5.90 -28.24
N LEU A 160 19.69 5.12 -29.07
CA LEU A 160 18.23 5.01 -29.07
C LEU A 160 17.54 6.39 -29.09
N ASP A 161 18.00 7.29 -29.98
CA ASP A 161 17.49 8.67 -30.13
C ASP A 161 17.46 9.48 -28.82
N GLY A 162 18.41 9.21 -27.91
CA GLY A 162 18.52 9.88 -26.61
C GLY A 162 17.61 9.28 -25.52
N GLU A 163 17.08 8.06 -25.73
CA GLU A 163 16.26 7.37 -24.72
C GLU A 163 17.00 7.28 -23.38
N ARG A 164 16.31 7.61 -22.28
CA ARG A 164 16.82 7.51 -20.92
C ARG A 164 16.72 6.07 -20.45
N CYS A 165 17.66 5.24 -20.88
CA CYS A 165 17.64 3.79 -20.71
C CYS A 165 18.59 3.23 -19.64
N VAL A 166 19.40 4.05 -18.98
CA VAL A 166 20.35 3.60 -17.96
C VAL A 166 19.99 4.15 -16.58
N ALA A 167 19.57 3.25 -15.68
CA ALA A 167 19.39 3.53 -14.26
C ALA A 167 20.74 3.74 -13.57
N ARG A 168 21.69 2.82 -13.81
CA ARG A 168 23.06 2.85 -13.28
C ARG A 168 24.04 2.15 -14.21
N TYR A 169 25.32 2.47 -14.04
CA TYR A 169 26.44 1.81 -14.71
C TYR A 169 27.20 0.90 -13.76
N THR A 170 27.73 -0.19 -14.31
CA THR A 170 28.66 -1.12 -13.67
C THR A 170 29.90 -1.26 -14.54
N THR A 171 31.01 -1.72 -13.96
CA THR A 171 32.28 -1.87 -14.71
C THR A 171 32.26 -3.18 -15.49
N LEU A 172 32.74 -3.17 -16.72
CA LEU A 172 32.99 -4.36 -17.53
C LEU A 172 34.50 -4.54 -17.66
N THR A 173 35.01 -5.70 -17.28
CA THR A 173 36.42 -6.08 -17.43
C THR A 173 36.56 -7.25 -18.41
N PHE A 174 37.65 -7.24 -19.18
CA PHE A 174 38.05 -8.33 -20.07
C PHE A 174 39.42 -8.85 -19.63
N ASP A 175 39.49 -10.13 -19.33
CA ASP A 175 40.75 -10.80 -19.04
C ASP A 175 41.35 -11.35 -20.34
N GLU A 176 42.40 -10.69 -20.82
CA GLU A 176 43.14 -11.08 -22.02
C GLU A 176 43.79 -12.47 -21.95
N ALA A 177 44.08 -12.98 -20.73
CA ALA A 177 44.76 -14.25 -20.52
C ALA A 177 43.78 -15.44 -20.56
N THR A 178 42.60 -15.28 -19.95
CA THR A 178 41.55 -16.32 -19.97
C THR A 178 40.54 -16.14 -21.12
N LYS A 179 40.52 -14.97 -21.76
CA LYS A 179 39.54 -14.53 -22.78
C LYS A 179 38.10 -14.52 -22.26
N THR A 180 37.92 -14.06 -21.02
CA THR A 180 36.61 -13.98 -20.37
C THR A 180 36.25 -12.55 -19.95
N TRP A 181 34.95 -12.35 -19.77
CA TRP A 181 34.33 -11.09 -19.35
C TRP A 181 33.83 -11.20 -17.91
N ARG A 182 33.91 -10.09 -17.17
CA ARG A 182 33.31 -9.96 -15.84
C ARG A 182 32.65 -8.59 -15.68
N ILE A 183 31.50 -8.58 -15.03
CA ILE A 183 30.78 -7.38 -14.59
C ILE A 183 31.10 -7.16 -13.11
N GLU A 184 31.65 -5.99 -12.79
CA GLU A 184 32.08 -5.60 -11.45
C GLU A 184 31.16 -4.48 -10.93
N GLU A 185 30.50 -4.75 -9.80
CA GLU A 185 29.54 -3.83 -9.19
C GLU A 185 30.23 -2.72 -8.38
N PRO A 186 29.81 -1.45 -8.52
CA PRO A 186 30.26 -0.39 -7.66
C PRO A 186 29.55 -0.42 -6.30
N GLY A 187 30.29 -0.17 -5.22
CA GLY A 187 29.72 0.03 -3.88
C GLY A 187 29.40 -1.27 -3.14
N SER A 188 28.22 -1.34 -2.52
CA SER A 188 27.80 -2.44 -1.65
C SER A 188 26.87 -3.46 -2.29
N MET A 189 26.58 -3.36 -3.60
CA MET A 189 25.77 -4.38 -4.26
C MET A 189 26.59 -5.68 -4.42
N PRO A 190 26.04 -6.86 -4.08
CA PRO A 190 26.72 -8.13 -4.34
C PRO A 190 26.96 -8.30 -5.83
N SER A 191 28.11 -8.88 -6.22
CA SER A 191 28.41 -9.19 -7.62
C SER A 191 27.27 -10.00 -8.25
N ALA A 192 26.88 -9.65 -9.48
CA ALA A 192 25.92 -10.43 -10.26
C ALA A 192 26.39 -11.89 -10.37
N VAL A 193 25.45 -12.84 -10.37
CA VAL A 193 25.72 -14.28 -10.61
C VAL A 193 26.19 -14.49 -12.04
N GLY A 194 25.58 -13.74 -12.96
CA GLY A 194 25.76 -13.87 -14.40
C GLY A 194 24.67 -13.12 -15.14
N TRP A 195 24.68 -13.28 -16.46
CA TRP A 195 23.60 -12.82 -17.34
C TRP A 195 23.09 -13.96 -18.22
N LEU A 196 21.86 -13.80 -18.70
CA LEU A 196 21.18 -14.75 -19.57
C LEU A 196 20.94 -14.10 -20.93
N SER A 197 21.43 -14.74 -22.00
CA SER A 197 21.12 -14.35 -23.38
C SER A 197 20.18 -15.36 -24.05
N TYR A 198 19.45 -14.92 -25.08
CA TYR A 198 18.38 -15.71 -25.70
C TYR A 198 18.32 -15.47 -27.23
N PRO A 199 19.42 -15.72 -27.97
CA PRO A 199 19.58 -15.30 -29.36
C PRO A 199 18.59 -15.95 -30.34
N ASP A 200 18.05 -17.13 -29.99
CA ASP A 200 17.09 -17.87 -30.82
C ASP A 200 15.64 -17.39 -30.63
N ALA A 201 15.37 -16.53 -29.64
CA ALA A 201 14.03 -16.03 -29.39
C ALA A 201 13.58 -14.99 -30.46
N PRO A 202 12.29 -14.98 -30.84
CA PRO A 202 11.78 -13.99 -31.78
C PRO A 202 11.91 -12.56 -31.23
N THR A 203 11.98 -11.58 -32.12
CA THR A 203 11.91 -10.15 -31.76
C THR A 203 10.63 -9.54 -32.34
N ARG A 204 9.91 -8.75 -31.55
CA ARG A 204 8.69 -8.05 -31.97
C ARG A 204 9.05 -6.69 -32.58
N GLU A 205 8.68 -6.46 -33.84
CA GLU A 205 8.84 -5.17 -34.52
C GLU A 205 8.01 -4.05 -33.88
N GLN A 206 6.86 -4.40 -33.29
CA GLN A 206 5.94 -3.47 -32.63
C GLN A 206 5.63 -3.98 -31.22
N ILE A 207 6.32 -3.41 -30.23
CA ILE A 207 6.29 -3.91 -28.85
C ILE A 207 4.91 -3.83 -28.18
N HIS A 208 4.04 -2.90 -28.62
CA HIS A 208 2.71 -2.68 -28.08
C HIS A 208 1.58 -3.27 -28.94
N SER A 209 1.91 -4.01 -30.01
CA SER A 209 0.89 -4.73 -30.77
C SER A 209 0.19 -5.77 -29.89
N PRO A 210 -1.14 -5.96 -30.04
CA PRO A 210 -1.90 -6.89 -29.20
C PRO A 210 -1.33 -8.32 -29.19
N PHE A 211 -1.64 -9.06 -28.14
CA PHE A 211 -1.32 -10.49 -28.01
C PHE A 211 -2.61 -11.32 -28.13
N THR A 212 -2.47 -12.50 -28.70
CA THR A 212 -3.46 -13.60 -28.68
C THR A 212 -2.86 -14.76 -27.85
N PRO A 213 -2.72 -14.60 -26.52
CA PRO A 213 -2.07 -15.59 -25.67
C PRO A 213 -2.83 -16.92 -25.64
N LEU A 214 -2.11 -18.02 -25.47
CA LEU A 214 -2.69 -19.34 -25.19
C LEU A 214 -3.48 -19.30 -23.87
N PRO A 215 -4.52 -20.14 -23.70
CA PRO A 215 -5.30 -20.21 -22.47
C PRO A 215 -4.47 -20.42 -21.19
N CYS A 216 -3.33 -21.11 -21.26
CA CYS A 216 -2.42 -21.32 -20.13
C CYS A 216 -1.54 -20.09 -19.81
N ALA A 217 -1.32 -19.19 -20.77
CA ALA A 217 -0.60 -17.93 -20.59
C ALA A 217 -1.53 -16.78 -20.14
N ILE A 218 -2.85 -16.94 -20.31
CA ILE A 218 -3.84 -16.04 -19.72
C ILE A 218 -3.88 -16.28 -18.21
N LYS A 219 -3.48 -15.27 -17.45
CA LYS A 219 -3.78 -15.18 -16.01
C LYS A 219 -4.95 -14.24 -15.83
N VAL A 220 -6.15 -14.81 -15.81
CA VAL A 220 -7.40 -14.10 -15.54
C VAL A 220 -7.34 -13.40 -14.19
N ARG A 221 -7.90 -12.19 -14.12
CA ARG A 221 -8.08 -11.45 -12.85
C ARG A 221 -9.14 -12.09 -11.94
N SER A 222 -9.88 -13.08 -12.42
CA SER A 222 -10.85 -13.86 -11.64
C SER A 222 -10.74 -15.33 -12.01
N THR A 223 -10.29 -16.15 -11.06
CA THR A 223 -10.37 -17.61 -11.16
C THR A 223 -11.79 -18.07 -10.79
N PRO A 224 -12.41 -19.02 -11.54
CA PRO A 224 -13.71 -19.56 -11.18
C PRO A 224 -13.75 -20.22 -9.79
N PHE A 225 -14.89 -20.14 -9.10
CA PHE A 225 -15.10 -20.71 -7.75
C PHE A 225 -14.78 -22.21 -7.61
N HIS A 226 -14.73 -22.95 -8.71
CA HIS A 226 -14.43 -24.38 -8.73
C HIS A 226 -12.94 -24.71 -8.95
N GLN A 227 -12.05 -23.71 -8.99
CA GLN A 227 -10.60 -23.90 -9.05
C GLN A 227 -9.95 -23.77 -7.66
N ASP A 228 -8.97 -24.62 -7.37
CA ASP A 228 -8.31 -24.66 -6.05
C ASP A 228 -7.52 -23.39 -5.68
N ASP A 229 -7.11 -22.63 -6.70
CA ASP A 229 -6.42 -21.34 -6.61
C ASP A 229 -7.39 -20.15 -6.53
N HIS A 230 -8.70 -20.37 -6.35
CA HIS A 230 -9.67 -19.30 -6.10
C HIS A 230 -9.36 -18.57 -4.77
N PRO A 231 -9.32 -17.21 -4.72
CA PRO A 231 -9.08 -16.46 -3.48
C PRO A 231 -10.22 -16.50 -2.46
N PHE A 232 -9.84 -16.65 -1.19
CA PHE A 232 -10.77 -16.71 -0.05
C PHE A 232 -10.13 -16.22 1.24
N LEU A 233 -10.99 -15.80 2.16
CA LEU A 233 -10.70 -15.53 3.56
C LEU A 233 -10.98 -16.80 4.37
N THR A 234 -10.09 -17.16 5.27
CA THR A 234 -10.30 -18.19 6.30
C THR A 234 -10.51 -17.49 7.63
N HIS A 235 -11.55 -17.85 8.38
CA HIS A 235 -11.80 -17.34 9.73
C HIS A 235 -11.58 -18.47 10.75
N TYR A 236 -10.69 -18.22 11.70
CA TYR A 236 -10.39 -19.10 12.82
C TYR A 236 -11.08 -18.61 14.11
N HIS A 237 -11.85 -19.48 14.74
CA HIS A 237 -12.44 -19.22 16.06
C HIS A 237 -11.52 -19.73 17.17
N LEU A 238 -11.09 -18.84 18.07
CA LEU A 238 -10.15 -19.11 19.16
C LEU A 238 -10.94 -19.13 20.48
N TYR A 239 -11.47 -20.31 20.84
CA TYR A 239 -12.46 -20.44 21.92
C TYR A 239 -11.93 -20.03 23.30
N ASP A 240 -10.70 -20.44 23.63
CA ASP A 240 -10.01 -20.04 24.88
C ASP A 240 -9.48 -18.59 24.81
N GLY A 241 -9.38 -18.03 23.62
CA GLY A 241 -8.80 -16.71 23.35
C GLY A 241 -7.29 -16.60 23.61
N PHE A 242 -6.79 -15.37 23.51
CA PHE A 242 -5.48 -14.94 23.99
C PHE A 242 -5.62 -13.54 24.60
N GLU A 243 -5.31 -13.39 25.88
CA GLU A 243 -5.40 -12.10 26.56
C GLU A 243 -4.27 -11.15 26.11
N ILE A 244 -4.63 -9.90 25.84
CA ILE A 244 -3.73 -8.78 25.55
C ILE A 244 -4.16 -7.58 26.42
N PRO A 245 -3.29 -6.59 26.70
CA PRO A 245 -3.65 -5.46 27.56
C PRO A 245 -4.94 -4.68 27.19
N SER A 246 -5.36 -4.65 25.91
CA SER A 246 -6.60 -4.02 25.46
C SER A 246 -7.79 -4.96 25.23
N GLY A 247 -7.71 -6.25 25.60
CA GLY A 247 -8.80 -7.21 25.40
C GLY A 247 -8.35 -8.63 25.11
N CYS A 248 -9.12 -9.39 24.32
CA CYS A 248 -8.88 -10.82 24.09
C CYS A 248 -8.97 -11.19 22.60
N VAL A 249 -7.90 -11.79 22.05
CA VAL A 249 -7.88 -12.34 20.67
C VAL A 249 -8.78 -13.58 20.61
N ARG A 250 -10.03 -13.45 20.18
CA ARG A 250 -10.95 -14.60 19.99
C ARG A 250 -11.16 -15.00 18.52
N HIS A 251 -10.71 -14.17 17.60
CA HIS A 251 -10.87 -14.33 16.16
C HIS A 251 -9.50 -14.07 15.50
N ALA A 252 -9.18 -14.84 14.47
CA ALA A 252 -8.04 -14.58 13.59
C ALA A 252 -8.41 -14.96 12.17
N TYR A 253 -7.77 -14.36 11.17
CA TYR A 253 -8.12 -14.61 9.77
C TYR A 253 -6.88 -14.92 8.94
N GLY A 254 -7.01 -15.96 8.12
CA GLY A 254 -6.03 -16.34 7.11
C GLY A 254 -6.45 -15.81 5.74
N MET A 255 -5.47 -15.46 4.91
CA MET A 255 -5.68 -15.04 3.54
C MET A 255 -4.90 -15.97 2.62
N ARG A 256 -5.59 -16.61 1.65
CA ARG A 256 -4.97 -17.52 0.68
C ARG A 256 -5.01 -16.95 -0.74
N ASN A 257 -4.19 -17.53 -1.62
CA ASN A 257 -4.26 -17.38 -3.08
C ASN A 257 -4.19 -15.92 -3.59
N GLY A 258 -3.42 -15.05 -2.93
CA GLY A 258 -3.30 -13.64 -3.31
C GLY A 258 -4.23 -12.68 -2.56
N THR A 259 -5.10 -13.16 -1.66
CA THR A 259 -6.08 -12.31 -0.94
C THR A 259 -5.40 -11.25 -0.08
N ALA A 260 -4.22 -11.54 0.50
CA ALA A 260 -3.49 -10.58 1.31
C ALA A 260 -2.91 -9.46 0.45
N GLU A 261 -2.28 -9.83 -0.65
CA GLU A 261 -1.74 -8.95 -1.67
C GLU A 261 -2.84 -8.02 -2.22
N THR A 262 -4.08 -8.51 -2.39
CA THR A 262 -5.19 -7.63 -2.80
C THR A 262 -5.56 -6.54 -1.79
N LEU A 263 -5.43 -6.77 -0.47
CA LEU A 263 -5.70 -5.71 0.53
C LEU A 263 -4.56 -4.68 0.59
N VAL A 264 -3.31 -5.14 0.46
CA VAL A 264 -2.15 -4.24 0.30
C VAL A 264 -2.30 -3.41 -0.98
N GLY A 265 -2.77 -4.03 -2.06
CA GLY A 265 -3.15 -3.37 -3.32
C GLY A 265 -4.28 -2.37 -3.18
N ALA A 266 -5.33 -2.69 -2.44
CA ALA A 266 -6.45 -1.78 -2.18
C ALA A 266 -6.02 -0.57 -1.33
N THR A 267 -5.16 -0.77 -0.34
CA THR A 267 -4.60 0.32 0.48
C THR A 267 -3.67 1.22 -0.33
N SER A 268 -2.78 0.63 -1.14
CA SER A 268 -1.90 1.38 -2.07
C SER A 268 -2.70 2.14 -3.13
N ALA A 269 -3.81 1.57 -3.61
CA ALA A 269 -4.74 2.22 -4.52
C ALA A 269 -5.50 3.39 -3.86
N ALA A 270 -5.99 3.23 -2.62
CA ALA A 270 -6.61 4.31 -1.85
C ALA A 270 -5.64 5.49 -1.68
N ALA A 271 -4.37 5.19 -1.38
CA ALA A 271 -3.30 6.16 -1.28
C ALA A 271 -3.13 6.99 -2.57
N ARG A 272 -3.08 6.32 -3.72
CA ARG A 272 -3.00 6.95 -5.05
C ARG A 272 -4.21 7.83 -5.34
N VAL A 273 -5.43 7.35 -5.07
CA VAL A 273 -6.67 8.13 -5.29
C VAL A 273 -6.69 9.41 -4.46
N LEU A 274 -6.26 9.34 -3.20
CA LEU A 274 -6.12 10.52 -2.34
C LEU A 274 -5.08 11.51 -2.92
N ARG A 275 -3.87 11.03 -3.27
CA ARG A 275 -2.78 11.84 -3.86
C ARG A 275 -3.24 12.60 -5.10
N PHE A 276 -3.71 11.90 -6.13
CA PHE A 276 -4.14 12.51 -7.40
C PHE A 276 -5.30 13.50 -7.24
N THR A 277 -6.27 13.19 -6.37
CA THR A 277 -7.41 14.09 -6.13
C THR A 277 -6.97 15.35 -5.39
N LEU A 278 -6.06 15.26 -4.43
CA LEU A 278 -5.50 16.42 -3.73
C LEU A 278 -4.63 17.28 -4.66
N HIS A 279 -3.82 16.68 -5.55
CA HIS A 279 -3.11 17.45 -6.59
C HIS A 279 -4.08 18.22 -7.48
N LEU A 280 -5.20 17.62 -7.90
CA LEU A 280 -6.17 18.32 -8.75
C LEU A 280 -6.76 19.56 -8.06
N LEU A 281 -6.99 19.48 -6.74
CA LEU A 281 -7.57 20.56 -5.94
C LEU A 281 -6.56 21.66 -5.56
N PHE A 282 -5.28 21.31 -5.33
CA PHE A 282 -4.30 22.21 -4.72
C PHE A 282 -3.01 22.46 -5.53
N HIS A 283 -2.59 21.54 -6.40
CA HIS A 283 -1.30 21.61 -7.12
C HIS A 283 -1.42 21.01 -8.53
N ARG A 284 -2.45 21.43 -9.27
CA ARG A 284 -2.85 20.79 -10.55
C ARG A 284 -1.71 20.75 -11.57
N GLY A 285 -0.84 21.76 -11.58
CA GLY A 285 0.33 21.82 -12.47
C GLY A 285 1.32 20.66 -12.34
N ARG A 286 1.31 19.92 -11.21
CA ARG A 286 2.11 18.70 -11.00
C ARG A 286 1.54 17.47 -11.72
N LEU A 287 0.33 17.53 -12.26
CA LEU A 287 -0.32 16.43 -12.98
C LEU A 287 -0.01 16.47 -14.47
N GLY A 288 0.10 15.29 -15.09
CA GLY A 288 0.31 15.10 -16.51
C GLY A 288 -0.77 15.76 -17.36
N PRO A 289 -0.46 16.21 -18.59
CA PRO A 289 -1.41 16.94 -19.44
C PRO A 289 -2.73 16.21 -19.68
N ALA A 290 -2.68 14.87 -19.82
CA ALA A 290 -3.87 14.05 -20.03
C ALA A 290 -4.77 13.98 -18.78
N PHE A 291 -4.18 13.82 -17.59
CA PHE A 291 -4.93 13.85 -16.34
C PHE A 291 -5.52 15.24 -16.09
N ARG A 292 -4.72 16.30 -16.33
CA ARG A 292 -5.21 17.69 -16.27
C ARG A 292 -6.36 17.96 -17.23
N ALA A 293 -6.45 17.27 -18.36
CA ALA A 293 -7.56 17.43 -19.30
C ALA A 293 -8.87 16.79 -18.81
N LEU A 294 -8.86 15.81 -17.90
CA LEU A 294 -10.07 15.05 -17.51
C LEU A 294 -11.32 15.91 -17.17
N PRO A 295 -11.22 17.04 -16.43
CA PRO A 295 -12.37 17.88 -16.12
C PRO A 295 -13.12 18.47 -17.34
N THR A 296 -12.50 18.54 -18.52
CA THR A 296 -13.16 19.01 -19.77
C THR A 296 -13.94 17.90 -20.49
N ASN A 297 -14.01 16.69 -19.92
CA ASN A 297 -14.57 15.47 -20.52
C ASN A 297 -14.00 15.10 -21.91
N PRO A 298 -12.67 15.08 -22.11
CA PRO A 298 -12.06 14.79 -23.42
C PRO A 298 -12.34 13.36 -23.90
N LEU A 299 -12.57 12.43 -22.97
CA LEU A 299 -12.93 11.04 -23.28
C LEU A 299 -14.42 10.85 -23.58
N ASN A 300 -15.21 11.94 -23.57
CA ASN A 300 -16.63 11.97 -23.90
C ASN A 300 -17.47 10.98 -23.05
N ALA A 301 -17.12 10.80 -21.77
CA ALA A 301 -17.85 9.96 -20.84
C ALA A 301 -19.34 10.34 -20.79
N THR A 302 -20.22 9.36 -20.60
CA THR A 302 -21.65 9.60 -20.37
C THR A 302 -21.83 10.08 -18.93
N LEU A 303 -22.04 11.38 -18.79
CA LEU A 303 -22.25 12.03 -17.50
C LEU A 303 -23.76 12.21 -17.25
N PRO A 304 -24.25 12.10 -16.00
CA PRO A 304 -25.50 12.74 -15.61
C PRO A 304 -25.35 14.25 -15.84
N GLU A 305 -26.27 14.87 -16.58
CA GLU A 305 -26.23 16.29 -16.96
C GLU A 305 -27.57 17.01 -16.75
N GLY A 306 -27.48 18.30 -16.41
CA GLY A 306 -28.58 19.26 -16.49
C GLY A 306 -29.82 18.87 -15.68
N ALA A 307 -31.01 19.08 -16.27
CA ALA A 307 -32.29 18.76 -15.63
C ALA A 307 -32.57 17.25 -15.47
N GLY A 308 -31.69 16.37 -15.98
CA GLY A 308 -31.69 14.94 -15.68
C GLY A 308 -30.89 14.56 -14.42
N ALA A 309 -30.09 15.49 -13.87
CA ALA A 309 -29.41 15.32 -12.60
C ALA A 309 -30.41 15.49 -11.44
N GLY A 310 -31.11 14.41 -11.09
CA GLY A 310 -32.22 14.44 -10.12
C GLY A 310 -31.86 14.76 -8.66
N THR A 311 -30.63 15.17 -8.36
CA THR A 311 -30.16 15.45 -6.99
C THR A 311 -29.36 16.76 -6.90
N GLU A 312 -29.38 17.37 -5.72
CA GLU A 312 -28.58 18.55 -5.38
C GLU A 312 -27.07 18.29 -5.51
N VAL A 313 -26.63 17.11 -5.06
CA VAL A 313 -25.25 16.61 -5.10
C VAL A 313 -24.61 16.77 -6.48
N CYS A 314 -25.27 16.28 -7.53
CA CYS A 314 -24.71 16.35 -8.88
C CYS A 314 -24.46 17.80 -9.32
N ARG A 315 -25.35 18.74 -8.94
CA ARG A 315 -25.22 20.16 -9.31
C ARG A 315 -24.08 20.85 -8.56
N GLU A 316 -23.83 20.49 -7.30
CA GLU A 316 -22.68 21.00 -6.54
C GLU A 316 -21.36 20.52 -7.14
N VAL A 317 -21.25 19.23 -7.47
CA VAL A 317 -20.06 18.66 -8.12
C VAL A 317 -19.83 19.31 -9.49
N ASP A 318 -20.88 19.45 -10.31
CA ASP A 318 -20.78 20.08 -11.63
C ASP A 318 -20.33 21.54 -11.57
N ALA A 319 -20.72 22.29 -10.53
CA ALA A 319 -20.25 23.65 -10.32
C ALA A 319 -18.73 23.72 -10.08
N LEU A 320 -18.16 22.79 -9.28
CA LEU A 320 -16.72 22.69 -9.09
C LEU A 320 -16.01 22.26 -10.38
N PHE A 321 -16.54 21.25 -11.08
CA PHE A 321 -15.93 20.74 -12.32
C PHE A 321 -15.96 21.75 -13.46
N LYS A 322 -16.96 22.64 -13.50
CA LYS A 322 -16.98 23.77 -14.44
C LYS A 322 -15.76 24.68 -14.27
N VAL A 323 -15.40 25.04 -13.03
CA VAL A 323 -14.20 25.86 -12.74
C VAL A 323 -12.92 25.08 -13.06
N LEU A 324 -12.87 23.78 -12.76
CA LEU A 324 -11.75 22.92 -13.16
C LEU A 324 -11.60 22.80 -14.70
N ALA A 325 -12.65 23.08 -15.48
CA ALA A 325 -12.61 23.07 -16.94
C ALA A 325 -12.25 24.43 -17.57
N GLU A 326 -12.11 25.51 -16.79
CA GLU A 326 -11.73 26.84 -17.29
C GLU A 326 -10.28 26.84 -17.81
N GLU A 327 -10.03 27.49 -18.95
CA GLU A 327 -8.78 27.36 -19.71
C GLU A 327 -7.53 27.84 -18.95
N ASP A 328 -7.66 28.92 -18.18
CA ASP A 328 -6.63 29.43 -17.28
C ASP A 328 -6.35 28.45 -16.13
N VAL A 329 -7.38 27.77 -15.62
CA VAL A 329 -7.24 26.74 -14.58
C VAL A 329 -6.65 25.44 -15.12
N VAL A 330 -6.89 25.08 -16.39
CA VAL A 330 -6.29 23.92 -17.07
C VAL A 330 -4.80 24.15 -17.33
N ASN A 331 -4.45 25.35 -17.79
CA ASN A 331 -3.10 25.71 -18.21
C ASN A 331 -2.20 26.18 -17.07
N ALA A 332 -2.73 26.39 -15.85
CA ALA A 332 -1.94 26.72 -14.67
C ALA A 332 -0.92 25.62 -14.32
N THR A 333 0.37 25.98 -14.36
CA THR A 333 1.50 25.06 -14.07
C THR A 333 2.24 25.36 -12.76
N GLU A 334 2.28 26.63 -12.32
CA GLU A 334 3.13 27.05 -11.19
C GLU A 334 2.36 27.31 -9.89
N THR A 335 1.13 27.82 -9.97
CA THR A 335 0.31 28.18 -8.80
C THR A 335 -1.15 27.85 -9.03
N THR A 336 -1.88 27.53 -7.97
CA THR A 336 -3.33 27.35 -8.05
C THR A 336 -4.02 28.70 -8.27
N PRO A 337 -4.94 28.83 -9.24
CA PRO A 337 -5.70 30.07 -9.44
C PRO A 337 -6.66 30.37 -8.30
N ASP A 338 -6.87 31.65 -7.97
CA ASP A 338 -7.79 32.07 -6.92
C ASP A 338 -9.25 31.67 -7.18
N VAL A 339 -9.64 31.54 -8.46
CA VAL A 339 -10.98 31.04 -8.82
C VAL A 339 -11.17 29.58 -8.37
N LEU A 340 -10.13 28.75 -8.51
CA LEU A 340 -10.15 27.37 -8.03
C LEU A 340 -10.17 27.31 -6.50
N ARG A 341 -9.34 28.11 -5.80
CA ARG A 341 -9.38 28.16 -4.32
C ARG A 341 -10.78 28.51 -3.80
N LYS A 342 -11.45 29.48 -4.42
CA LYS A 342 -12.82 29.90 -4.06
C LYS A 342 -13.85 28.82 -4.39
N ALA A 343 -13.69 28.12 -5.52
CA ALA A 343 -14.57 27.01 -5.89
C ALA A 343 -14.45 25.82 -4.90
N VAL A 344 -13.23 25.47 -4.50
CA VAL A 344 -12.96 24.44 -3.47
C VAL A 344 -13.58 24.84 -2.13
N ALA A 345 -13.33 26.08 -1.66
CA ALA A 345 -13.91 26.60 -0.42
C ALA A 345 -15.45 26.53 -0.43
N THR A 346 -16.07 26.93 -1.55
CA THR A 346 -17.53 26.88 -1.74
C THR A 346 -18.06 25.45 -1.75
N TYR A 347 -17.44 24.54 -2.51
CA TYR A 347 -17.90 23.16 -2.67
C TYR A 347 -17.82 22.34 -1.38
N PHE A 348 -16.78 22.56 -0.56
CA PHE A 348 -16.64 21.92 0.75
C PHE A 348 -17.34 22.67 1.89
N ASN A 349 -17.91 23.86 1.62
CA ASN A 349 -18.49 24.76 2.62
C ASN A 349 -17.52 25.09 3.77
N ILE A 350 -16.29 25.48 3.42
CA ILE A 350 -15.22 25.85 4.35
C ILE A 350 -14.68 27.26 4.05
N PRO A 351 -14.07 27.93 5.03
CA PRO A 351 -13.40 29.22 4.81
C PRO A 351 -12.25 29.15 3.79
N LEU A 352 -12.02 30.24 3.06
CA LEU A 352 -10.99 30.32 2.02
C LEU A 352 -9.57 30.22 2.60
N GLU A 353 -9.35 30.74 3.80
CA GLU A 353 -8.07 30.64 4.51
C GLU A 353 -7.70 29.20 4.87
N TRP A 354 -8.69 28.32 5.09
CA TRP A 354 -8.41 26.88 5.27
C TRP A 354 -7.90 26.26 3.98
N VAL A 355 -8.48 26.59 2.83
CA VAL A 355 -8.01 26.11 1.52
C VAL A 355 -6.57 26.54 1.25
N MET A 356 -6.21 27.79 1.60
CA MET A 356 -4.83 28.29 1.47
C MET A 356 -3.85 27.55 2.40
N ALA A 357 -4.26 27.28 3.65
CA ALA A 357 -3.45 26.50 4.59
C ALA A 357 -3.30 25.02 4.17
N MET A 358 -4.36 24.40 3.65
CA MET A 358 -4.33 23.06 3.07
C MET A 358 -3.38 22.98 1.87
N GLU A 359 -3.41 23.98 0.98
CA GLU A 359 -2.49 24.09 -0.16
C GLU A 359 -1.03 24.26 0.29
N ARG A 360 -0.75 25.06 1.33
CA ARG A 360 0.58 25.21 1.96
C ARG A 360 1.10 23.87 2.49
N ASP A 361 0.28 23.16 3.27
CA ASP A 361 0.65 21.88 3.86
C ASP A 361 0.98 20.84 2.78
N PHE A 362 0.14 20.77 1.75
CA PHE A 362 0.32 19.84 0.63
C PHE A 362 1.48 20.25 -0.30
N ALA A 363 1.78 21.56 -0.42
CA ALA A 363 2.86 22.05 -1.26
C ALA A 363 4.24 21.59 -0.82
N LYS A 364 4.50 21.68 0.50
CA LYS A 364 5.82 21.49 1.12
C LYS A 364 6.25 20.02 1.16
N GLY A 365 5.40 19.13 1.70
CA GLY A 365 5.69 17.71 1.81
C GLY A 365 4.55 16.86 1.27
N GLU A 366 4.81 16.06 0.24
CA GLU A 366 3.81 15.20 -0.40
C GLU A 366 3.42 14.04 0.52
N THR A 367 2.50 14.35 1.44
CA THR A 367 1.63 13.40 2.15
C THR A 367 2.33 12.47 3.15
N HIS A 368 2.70 12.98 4.32
CA HIS A 368 3.41 12.22 5.35
C HIS A 368 2.55 12.08 6.62
N MET A 369 1.78 10.99 6.70
CA MET A 369 0.81 10.69 7.76
C MET A 369 0.66 9.19 8.02
N ALA A 370 0.23 8.81 9.22
CA ALA A 370 -0.43 7.53 9.45
C ALA A 370 -1.96 7.68 9.25
N ALA A 371 -2.57 6.84 8.43
CA ALA A 371 -4.02 6.77 8.27
C ALA A 371 -4.51 5.34 8.43
N VAL A 372 -5.59 5.13 9.17
CA VAL A 372 -6.32 3.87 9.18
C VAL A 372 -7.33 3.91 8.03
N VAL A 373 -7.27 2.89 7.18
CA VAL A 373 -8.08 2.74 5.98
C VAL A 373 -8.90 1.46 6.16
N SER A 374 -10.21 1.62 6.35
CA SER A 374 -11.16 0.54 6.63
C SER A 374 -11.73 -0.02 5.33
N PHE A 375 -11.80 -1.34 5.19
CA PHE A 375 -12.28 -2.05 4.01
C PHE A 375 -13.27 -3.18 4.35
N TYR A 376 -14.39 -3.24 3.63
CA TYR A 376 -15.26 -4.42 3.63
C TYR A 376 -14.79 -5.43 2.58
N PRO A 377 -14.82 -6.74 2.85
CA PRO A 377 -14.50 -7.74 1.85
C PRO A 377 -15.66 -7.90 0.85
N ASN A 378 -15.32 -8.09 -0.41
CA ASN A 378 -16.29 -8.38 -1.48
C ASN A 378 -16.52 -9.91 -1.57
N ILE A 379 -17.09 -10.51 -0.53
CA ILE A 379 -17.31 -11.96 -0.47
C ILE A 379 -18.57 -12.41 -1.22
N VAL A 380 -18.62 -13.68 -1.57
CA VAL A 380 -19.80 -14.34 -2.13
C VAL A 380 -20.83 -14.62 -1.03
N THR A 381 -22.07 -14.18 -1.26
CA THR A 381 -23.23 -14.47 -0.40
C THR A 381 -24.29 -15.36 -1.07
N ASP A 382 -24.11 -15.70 -2.35
CA ASP A 382 -25.00 -16.59 -3.10
C ASP A 382 -24.79 -18.07 -2.75
N SER A 383 -25.87 -18.79 -2.45
CA SER A 383 -25.82 -20.18 -1.99
C SER A 383 -25.27 -21.15 -3.02
N ALA A 384 -25.58 -20.99 -4.32
CA ALA A 384 -25.14 -21.93 -5.35
C ALA A 384 -23.64 -21.78 -5.66
N ALA A 385 -23.12 -20.54 -5.62
CA ALA A 385 -21.68 -20.29 -5.71
C ALA A 385 -20.91 -20.81 -4.48
N LEU A 386 -21.47 -20.65 -3.26
CA LEU A 386 -20.91 -21.21 -2.03
C LEU A 386 -20.90 -22.74 -2.04
N GLU A 387 -21.98 -23.39 -2.49
CA GLU A 387 -22.04 -24.85 -2.67
C GLU A 387 -21.00 -25.35 -3.68
N THR A 388 -20.83 -24.63 -4.80
CA THR A 388 -19.81 -24.95 -5.81
C THR A 388 -18.40 -24.91 -5.24
N PHE A 389 -18.05 -23.84 -4.51
CA PHE A 389 -16.74 -23.69 -3.87
C PHE A 389 -16.48 -24.79 -2.83
N ARG A 390 -17.45 -25.05 -1.94
CA ARG A 390 -17.36 -26.08 -0.90
C ARG A 390 -17.23 -27.49 -1.48
N ALA A 391 -17.96 -27.79 -2.56
CA ALA A 391 -17.90 -29.08 -3.23
C ALA A 391 -16.51 -29.36 -3.83
N THR A 392 -15.83 -28.36 -4.40
CA THR A 392 -14.45 -28.51 -4.88
C THR A 392 -13.48 -28.78 -3.72
N ARG A 393 -13.48 -27.95 -2.65
CA ARG A 393 -12.61 -28.13 -1.47
C ARG A 393 -12.69 -29.54 -0.88
N LYS A 394 -13.91 -30.08 -0.77
CA LYS A 394 -14.16 -31.45 -0.27
C LYS A 394 -13.58 -32.54 -1.17
N ASN A 395 -13.51 -32.31 -2.48
CA ASN A 395 -12.92 -33.24 -3.45
C ASN A 395 -11.39 -33.08 -3.58
N ALA A 396 -10.87 -31.87 -3.33
CA ALA A 396 -9.44 -31.55 -3.35
C ALA A 396 -8.65 -32.16 -2.17
N GLY A 397 -9.30 -33.01 -1.36
CA GLY A 397 -8.69 -33.65 -0.22
C GLY A 397 -8.36 -32.69 0.92
N THR A 398 -8.87 -31.44 0.93
CA THR A 398 -8.63 -30.51 2.04
C THR A 398 -9.30 -30.95 3.34
N GLU A 399 -10.09 -32.03 3.31
CA GLU A 399 -10.82 -32.61 4.43
C GLU A 399 -10.71 -34.16 4.56
N ALA A 400 -9.76 -34.66 5.37
CA ALA A 400 -9.63 -36.03 5.94
C ALA A 400 -8.84 -36.12 7.29
N ALA A 401 -9.34 -35.51 8.39
CA ALA A 401 -8.81 -35.72 9.74
C ALA A 401 -8.97 -37.20 10.17
N PRO A 402 -8.08 -37.74 11.01
CA PRO A 402 -7.94 -39.17 11.15
C PRO A 402 -9.18 -39.84 11.76
N ALA A 403 -9.67 -40.86 11.07
CA ALA A 403 -10.76 -41.70 11.54
C ALA A 403 -10.43 -42.32 12.92
N ALA A 404 -11.47 -42.48 13.75
CA ALA A 404 -11.35 -43.04 15.10
C ALA A 404 -10.72 -44.46 15.09
N GLY A 405 -9.45 -44.54 15.48
CA GLY A 405 -8.68 -45.79 15.57
C GLY A 405 -8.82 -46.45 16.94
N THR A 406 -9.42 -47.64 16.97
CA THR A 406 -9.65 -48.44 18.18
C THR A 406 -8.35 -48.74 18.95
N VAL A 407 -8.35 -48.50 20.27
CA VAL A 407 -7.23 -48.80 21.17
C VAL A 407 -7.00 -50.32 21.29
N PRO A 408 -5.78 -50.85 21.03
CA PRO A 408 -5.40 -52.20 21.44
C PRO A 408 -5.14 -52.22 22.95
N GLN A 409 -5.86 -53.07 23.70
CA GLN A 409 -5.52 -53.34 25.09
C GLN A 409 -4.22 -54.16 25.18
N THR A 410 -3.20 -53.62 25.85
CA THR A 410 -2.06 -54.40 26.35
C THR A 410 -1.74 -54.05 27.81
N THR A 411 -1.26 -55.04 28.56
CA THR A 411 -1.40 -55.14 30.01
C THR A 411 -0.12 -54.83 30.81
N ALA A 412 -0.35 -54.43 32.09
CA ALA A 412 0.46 -54.70 33.28
C ALA A 412 1.47 -53.64 33.83
N ASN A 413 1.09 -53.12 35.01
CA ASN A 413 1.88 -52.98 36.26
C ASN A 413 3.11 -52.04 36.35
N ALA A 414 2.96 -50.90 37.05
CA ALA A 414 3.30 -50.73 38.49
C ALA A 414 3.78 -49.30 38.90
N SER A 415 3.36 -48.87 40.10
CA SER A 415 3.88 -47.75 40.94
C SER A 415 3.85 -46.29 40.44
N THR A 416 2.93 -45.52 41.03
CA THR A 416 2.86 -44.04 41.18
C THR A 416 3.88 -43.51 42.23
N PRO A 417 4.14 -42.17 42.42
CA PRO A 417 3.20 -41.05 42.21
C PRO A 417 3.70 -39.73 41.55
N VAL A 418 2.71 -39.01 40.98
CA VAL A 418 2.67 -37.57 40.62
C VAL A 418 3.88 -37.00 39.84
N ALA A 419 3.73 -37.02 38.52
CA ALA A 419 4.17 -35.93 37.63
C ALA A 419 2.92 -35.35 36.96
N GLU A 420 3.04 -34.13 36.43
CA GLU A 420 1.94 -33.30 35.90
C GLU A 420 1.07 -34.03 34.86
N GLU A 421 -0.22 -33.71 34.84
CA GLU A 421 -1.15 -34.22 33.82
C GLU A 421 -0.64 -33.83 32.42
N PRO A 422 -0.51 -34.77 31.47
CA PRO A 422 -0.22 -34.40 30.09
C PRO A 422 -1.41 -33.62 29.56
N LEU A 423 -1.18 -32.34 29.23
CA LEU A 423 -2.13 -31.42 28.60
C LEU A 423 -3.03 -32.13 27.58
N THR A 424 -4.27 -32.42 27.99
CA THR A 424 -5.32 -32.87 27.08
C THR A 424 -5.63 -31.73 26.13
N VAL A 425 -5.09 -31.80 24.92
CA VAL A 425 -5.40 -30.84 23.84
C VAL A 425 -6.85 -31.05 23.40
N SER A 426 -7.77 -30.41 24.10
CA SER A 426 -9.11 -30.17 23.60
C SER A 426 -9.00 -29.19 22.43
N TYR A 427 -9.40 -29.62 21.23
CA TYR A 427 -9.65 -28.73 20.10
C TYR A 427 -11.11 -28.31 20.10
N PRO A 428 -11.41 -27.05 20.47
CA PRO A 428 -12.53 -26.32 19.91
C PRO A 428 -11.97 -25.20 19.02
N GLY A 429 -12.14 -25.37 17.71
CA GLY A 429 -11.77 -24.40 16.69
C GLY A 429 -12.59 -24.69 15.44
N THR A 430 -13.60 -23.88 15.16
CA THR A 430 -14.30 -23.89 13.88
C THR A 430 -13.52 -23.04 12.89
N VAL A 431 -13.51 -23.47 11.64
CA VAL A 431 -12.86 -22.79 10.52
C VAL A 431 -13.93 -22.52 9.47
N GLU A 432 -14.11 -21.25 9.12
CA GLU A 432 -15.04 -20.84 8.04
C GLU A 432 -14.25 -20.29 6.84
N GLU A 433 -14.66 -20.64 5.62
CA GLU A 433 -14.04 -20.14 4.38
C GLU A 433 -15.05 -19.27 3.59
N PHE A 434 -14.64 -18.04 3.28
CA PHE A 434 -15.41 -17.05 2.54
C PHE A 434 -14.74 -16.74 1.18
N PRO A 435 -15.25 -17.29 0.06
CA PRO A 435 -14.71 -17.01 -1.26
C PRO A 435 -15.00 -15.57 -1.72
N VAL A 436 -14.08 -15.02 -2.53
CA VAL A 436 -14.12 -13.62 -2.99
C VAL A 436 -14.84 -13.50 -4.33
N LYS A 437 -15.80 -12.58 -4.43
CA LYS A 437 -16.67 -12.41 -5.60
C LYS A 437 -15.93 -11.93 -6.86
N ASN A 438 -15.07 -10.91 -6.73
CA ASN A 438 -14.19 -10.41 -7.80
C ASN A 438 -12.73 -10.52 -7.33
N PRO A 439 -12.03 -11.63 -7.62
CA PRO A 439 -10.66 -11.86 -7.18
C PRO A 439 -9.60 -10.86 -7.69
N HIS A 440 -8.38 -10.99 -7.16
CA HIS A 440 -7.09 -10.38 -7.57
C HIS A 440 -6.95 -8.85 -7.74
N ASP A 441 -8.05 -8.08 -7.79
CA ASP A 441 -8.03 -6.60 -7.81
C ASP A 441 -9.21 -5.99 -7.01
N GLU A 442 -10.35 -6.67 -6.95
CA GLU A 442 -11.64 -6.10 -6.52
C GLU A 442 -12.20 -6.81 -5.27
N ALA A 443 -11.30 -7.39 -4.48
CA ALA A 443 -11.61 -8.17 -3.28
C ALA A 443 -12.05 -7.32 -2.08
N TRP A 444 -11.83 -6.00 -2.12
CA TRP A 444 -12.02 -5.09 -0.99
C TRP A 444 -12.70 -3.80 -1.42
N CYS A 445 -13.81 -3.45 -0.78
CA CYS A 445 -14.49 -2.18 -0.95
C CYS A 445 -14.05 -1.23 0.15
N LEU A 446 -13.55 -0.04 -0.19
CA LEU A 446 -13.21 0.97 0.81
C LEU A 446 -14.47 1.38 1.60
N ALA A 447 -14.32 1.65 2.88
CA ALA A 447 -15.41 2.02 3.80
C ALA A 447 -15.19 3.41 4.43
N LYS A 448 -14.01 3.61 5.02
CA LYS A 448 -13.68 4.80 5.81
C LYS A 448 -12.19 5.09 5.72
N VAL A 449 -11.82 6.36 5.72
CA VAL A 449 -10.44 6.81 5.91
C VAL A 449 -10.36 7.60 7.21
N ASN A 450 -9.37 7.33 8.05
CA ASN A 450 -9.23 7.92 9.37
C ASN A 450 -7.77 8.25 9.67
N PHE A 451 -7.42 9.52 9.51
CA PHE A 451 -6.10 10.07 9.83
C PHE A 451 -5.88 10.33 11.34
N GLY A 452 -6.90 10.04 12.15
CA GLY A 452 -6.97 10.38 13.57
C GLY A 452 -6.69 9.24 14.53
N SER A 453 -7.23 8.05 14.22
CA SER A 453 -7.18 6.88 15.11
C SER A 453 -5.84 6.17 15.07
N ALA A 454 -5.12 6.19 16.18
CA ALA A 454 -3.96 5.32 16.41
C ALA A 454 -4.28 4.18 17.39
N ARG A 455 -5.56 3.83 17.55
CA ARG A 455 -6.02 2.56 18.15
C ARG A 455 -5.28 1.38 17.52
N VAL A 456 -5.19 1.39 16.19
CA VAL A 456 -4.46 0.40 15.40
C VAL A 456 -2.99 0.32 15.84
N MET A 457 -2.25 1.44 15.95
CA MET A 457 -0.86 1.39 16.44
C MET A 457 -0.73 0.71 17.82
N THR A 458 -1.71 0.94 18.69
CA THR A 458 -1.75 0.37 20.05
C THR A 458 -1.98 -1.14 20.02
N GLU A 459 -3.09 -1.60 19.43
CA GLU A 459 -3.45 -3.04 19.36
C GLU A 459 -2.38 -3.89 18.65
N LEU A 460 -1.74 -3.33 17.61
CA LEU A 460 -0.67 -4.00 16.87
C LEU A 460 0.62 -4.15 17.68
N SER A 461 0.93 -3.17 18.54
CA SER A 461 2.07 -3.27 19.46
C SER A 461 1.86 -4.43 20.46
N GLN A 462 0.62 -4.61 20.95
CA GLN A 462 0.28 -5.68 21.87
C GLN A 462 0.31 -7.06 21.22
N LEU A 463 -0.20 -7.17 19.99
CA LEU A 463 -0.21 -8.43 19.24
C LEU A 463 1.15 -9.10 19.16
N SER A 464 2.23 -8.32 19.01
CA SER A 464 3.61 -8.81 18.99
C SER A 464 3.95 -9.73 20.17
N LYS A 465 3.33 -9.50 21.33
CA LYS A 465 3.52 -10.26 22.58
C LYS A 465 2.91 -11.66 22.54
N VAL A 466 1.87 -11.88 21.70
CA VAL A 466 1.13 -13.15 21.57
C VAL A 466 1.29 -13.83 20.21
N THR A 467 1.86 -13.15 19.20
CA THR A 467 2.05 -13.63 17.82
C THR A 467 2.57 -15.08 17.74
N LYS A 468 3.54 -15.46 18.57
CA LYS A 468 4.13 -16.80 18.53
C LYS A 468 3.12 -17.89 18.91
N GLU A 469 2.50 -17.77 20.08
CA GLU A 469 1.54 -18.75 20.60
C GLU A 469 0.30 -18.85 19.69
N LEU A 470 -0.13 -17.71 19.15
CA LEU A 470 -1.22 -17.61 18.19
C LEU A 470 -0.89 -18.27 16.84
N THR A 471 0.34 -18.09 16.33
CA THR A 471 0.82 -18.79 15.12
C THR A 471 0.91 -20.30 15.34
N GLU A 472 1.40 -20.74 16.50
CA GLU A 472 1.46 -22.15 16.88
C GLU A 472 0.05 -22.76 16.97
N ARG A 473 -0.92 -22.10 17.62
CA ARG A 473 -2.30 -22.59 17.74
C ARG A 473 -3.04 -22.63 16.39
N ILE A 474 -2.82 -21.68 15.49
CA ILE A 474 -3.43 -21.70 14.14
C ILE A 474 -2.77 -22.75 13.24
N SER A 475 -1.46 -22.97 13.37
CA SER A 475 -0.76 -24.09 12.70
C SER A 475 -1.24 -25.46 13.17
N LEU A 476 -1.82 -25.56 14.37
CA LEU A 476 -2.46 -26.77 14.89
C LEU A 476 -3.90 -26.95 14.39
N MET A 477 -4.67 -25.88 14.23
CA MET A 477 -6.02 -25.93 13.62
C MET A 477 -5.96 -26.20 12.11
N THR A 478 -4.88 -25.77 11.45
CA THR A 478 -4.61 -26.09 10.05
C THR A 478 -3.19 -26.63 9.89
N PRO A 479 -2.93 -27.91 10.25
CA PRO A 479 -1.66 -28.57 9.98
C PRO A 479 -1.27 -28.47 8.50
N SER A 480 -2.31 -28.46 7.65
CA SER A 480 -2.37 -28.02 6.25
C SER A 480 -1.54 -26.78 5.87
N MET A 481 -1.18 -25.92 6.82
CA MET A 481 -0.70 -24.55 6.61
C MET A 481 0.51 -24.18 7.50
N ARG A 482 1.54 -25.04 7.57
CA ARG A 482 2.72 -24.87 8.45
C ARG A 482 3.55 -23.58 8.29
N SER A 483 3.23 -22.71 7.34
CA SER A 483 3.95 -21.46 7.10
C SER A 483 2.97 -20.30 6.94
N PHE A 484 2.84 -19.53 8.01
CA PHE A 484 2.17 -18.24 8.00
C PHE A 484 3.22 -17.13 7.97
N ILE A 485 3.08 -16.21 7.02
CA ILE A 485 3.83 -14.96 7.06
C ILE A 485 3.02 -13.98 7.89
N SER A 486 3.52 -13.64 9.09
CA SER A 486 3.06 -12.44 9.81
C SER A 486 3.58 -11.22 9.06
N THR A 487 2.68 -10.27 8.76
CA THR A 487 3.07 -9.04 8.04
C THR A 487 3.99 -8.20 8.92
N GLN A 488 5.28 -8.17 8.57
CA GLN A 488 6.26 -7.32 9.23
C GLN A 488 6.17 -5.88 8.69
N TYR A 489 6.27 -4.92 9.61
CA TYR A 489 6.33 -3.48 9.33
C TYR A 489 7.45 -3.19 8.31
N ARG A 490 7.15 -2.45 7.23
CA ARG A 490 8.13 -2.09 6.19
C ARG A 490 8.39 -0.59 6.02
N MET A 491 7.59 0.27 6.66
CA MET A 491 8.06 1.60 7.07
C MET A 491 7.99 1.62 8.59
N ASP A 492 9.15 1.76 9.23
CA ASP A 492 9.18 2.12 10.64
C ASP A 492 8.87 3.62 10.81
N PHE A 493 8.60 3.99 12.06
CA PHE A 493 8.38 5.38 12.43
C PHE A 493 9.62 6.26 12.14
N ALA A 494 10.84 5.70 12.13
CA ALA A 494 12.07 6.40 11.77
C ALA A 494 12.05 6.93 10.33
N GLY A 495 11.59 6.11 9.37
CA GLY A 495 11.47 6.51 7.97
C GLY A 495 10.51 7.68 7.76
N TYR A 496 9.45 7.77 8.56
CA TYR A 496 8.55 8.93 8.56
C TYR A 496 9.24 10.20 9.05
N LEU A 497 9.95 10.13 10.19
CA LEU A 497 10.68 11.27 10.75
C LEU A 497 11.74 11.81 9.77
N LYS A 498 12.55 10.93 9.18
CA LYS A 498 13.59 11.29 8.20
C LYS A 498 13.03 12.06 7.00
N VAL A 499 11.84 11.68 6.51
CA VAL A 499 11.19 12.38 5.40
C VAL A 499 10.70 13.77 5.82
N VAL A 500 10.15 13.91 7.03
CA VAL A 500 9.76 15.23 7.56
C VAL A 500 11.00 16.13 7.68
N GLU A 501 12.12 15.64 8.21
CA GLU A 501 13.34 16.46 8.34
C GLU A 501 14.04 16.75 7.02
N ALA A 502 13.97 15.86 6.03
CA ALA A 502 14.48 16.14 4.68
C ALA A 502 13.71 17.26 3.97
N VAL A 503 12.39 17.37 4.23
CA VAL A 503 11.51 18.37 3.60
C VAL A 503 11.52 19.71 4.36
N TYR A 504 11.36 19.67 5.67
CA TYR A 504 11.18 20.85 6.51
C TYR A 504 12.49 21.30 7.20
N GLY A 505 13.56 20.50 7.14
CA GLY A 505 14.74 20.67 7.97
C GLY A 505 14.55 20.08 9.39
N PRO A 506 15.63 20.05 10.20
CA PRO A 506 15.62 19.46 11.54
C PRO A 506 14.49 20.02 12.40
N ARG A 507 13.83 19.16 13.19
CA ARG A 507 12.76 19.59 14.11
C ARG A 507 13.22 19.51 15.56
N THR A 508 12.59 20.29 16.45
CA THR A 508 12.92 20.29 17.90
C THR A 508 12.54 19.00 18.63
N GLY A 509 11.66 18.19 18.04
CA GLY A 509 11.15 16.93 18.60
C GLY A 509 9.66 16.71 18.32
N PHE A 510 9.24 15.44 18.34
CA PHE A 510 7.85 15.04 18.14
C PHE A 510 6.99 15.39 19.37
N THR A 511 6.07 16.34 19.24
CA THR A 511 5.27 16.84 20.36
C THR A 511 3.86 16.30 20.30
N ILE A 512 3.49 15.46 21.27
CA ILE A 512 2.14 14.92 21.45
C ILE A 512 1.32 15.92 22.27
N VAL A 513 0.21 16.40 21.71
CA VAL A 513 -0.66 17.39 22.37
C VAL A 513 -1.91 16.71 22.91
N VAL A 514 -2.07 16.77 24.23
CA VAL A 514 -3.26 16.31 24.96
C VAL A 514 -4.15 17.50 25.34
N SER A 515 -5.45 17.29 25.52
CA SER A 515 -6.42 18.34 25.86
C SER A 515 -7.16 17.95 27.13
N ASP A 516 -7.31 18.85 28.11
CA ASP A 516 -8.07 18.57 29.35
C ASP A 516 -9.53 18.21 29.05
N ASP A 517 -10.08 18.71 27.94
CA ASP A 517 -11.45 18.41 27.50
C ASP A 517 -11.56 17.03 26.77
N GLN A 518 -10.45 16.29 26.60
CA GLN A 518 -10.42 14.94 26.04
C GLN A 518 -9.99 13.95 27.14
N PRO A 519 -10.90 13.10 27.66
CA PRO A 519 -10.55 12.19 28.74
C PRO A 519 -9.48 11.19 28.29
N MET A 520 -8.38 11.12 29.04
CA MET A 520 -7.29 10.16 28.83
C MET A 520 -7.69 8.77 29.36
N ASP A 521 -8.39 8.02 28.51
CA ASP A 521 -8.64 6.59 28.67
C ASP A 521 -7.36 5.75 28.50
N ASP A 522 -7.45 4.45 28.78
CA ASP A 522 -6.30 3.54 28.75
C ASP A 522 -5.72 3.38 27.33
N LEU A 523 -6.56 3.44 26.30
CA LEU A 523 -6.15 3.34 24.90
C LEU A 523 -5.32 4.56 24.47
N LEU A 524 -5.74 5.77 24.84
CA LEU A 524 -4.99 7.00 24.58
C LEU A 524 -3.69 7.06 25.40
N ARG A 525 -3.67 6.52 26.62
CA ARG A 525 -2.44 6.40 27.43
C ARG A 525 -1.44 5.46 26.78
N GLU A 526 -1.87 4.27 26.37
CA GLU A 526 -0.98 3.31 25.72
C GLU A 526 -0.55 3.77 24.33
N LEU A 527 -1.38 4.51 23.60
CA LEU A 527 -0.97 5.20 22.37
C LEU A 527 0.19 6.17 22.63
N VAL A 528 0.05 7.04 23.64
CA VAL A 528 1.10 8.00 24.02
C VAL A 528 2.40 7.25 24.34
N MET A 529 2.33 6.20 25.15
CA MET A 529 3.48 5.32 25.44
C MET A 529 4.05 4.64 24.19
N THR A 530 3.20 4.18 23.27
CA THR A 530 3.62 3.50 22.03
C THR A 530 4.39 4.47 21.13
N VAL A 531 3.91 5.69 20.95
CA VAL A 531 4.61 6.72 20.18
C VAL A 531 5.91 7.13 20.87
N GLN A 532 5.92 7.29 22.21
CA GLN A 532 7.16 7.56 22.95
C GLN A 532 8.20 6.46 22.77
N ASN A 533 7.82 5.19 22.93
CA ASN A 533 8.70 4.05 22.71
C ASN A 533 9.24 3.99 21.27
N LEU A 534 8.41 4.33 20.27
CA LEU A 534 8.83 4.40 18.86
C LEU A 534 9.83 5.54 18.61
N CYS A 535 9.63 6.71 19.23
CA CYS A 535 10.60 7.81 19.20
C CYS A 535 11.93 7.41 19.86
N GLU A 536 11.87 6.78 21.03
CA GLU A 536 13.05 6.39 21.81
C GLU A 536 13.88 5.30 21.12
N LEU A 537 13.22 4.31 20.50
CA LEU A 537 13.87 3.26 19.70
C LEU A 537 14.72 3.83 18.55
N VAL A 538 14.36 5.02 18.05
CA VAL A 538 15.00 5.67 16.89
C VAL A 538 15.76 6.94 17.29
N GLU A 539 16.03 7.10 18.61
CA GLU A 539 16.76 8.20 19.25
C GLU A 539 16.19 9.61 18.94
N TYR A 540 14.88 9.70 18.67
CA TYR A 540 14.21 10.97 18.34
C TYR A 540 13.61 11.65 19.58
N PRO A 541 13.80 12.97 19.79
CA PRO A 541 13.20 13.67 20.92
C PRO A 541 11.65 13.62 20.85
N VAL A 542 11.01 13.28 21.97
CA VAL A 542 9.55 13.24 22.10
C VAL A 542 9.08 13.95 23.37
N ARG A 543 7.96 14.66 23.29
CA ARG A 543 7.39 15.42 24.41
C ARG A 543 5.87 15.24 24.46
N VAL A 544 5.30 15.32 25.65
CA VAL A 544 3.84 15.40 25.86
C VAL A 544 3.54 16.76 26.49
N VAL A 545 2.58 17.50 25.92
CA VAL A 545 2.20 18.84 26.38
C VAL A 545 0.68 18.97 26.44
N ASN A 546 0.19 19.69 27.44
CA ASN A 546 -1.22 20.03 27.50
C ASN A 546 -1.51 21.25 26.60
N GLU A 547 -2.59 21.18 25.85
CA GLU A 547 -3.01 22.22 24.91
C GLU A 547 -3.19 23.61 25.55
N LYS A 548 -3.59 23.69 26.83
CA LYS A 548 -3.73 24.97 27.55
C LYS A 548 -2.39 25.67 27.80
N ASP A 549 -1.28 24.92 27.76
CA ASP A 549 0.09 25.40 27.94
C ASP A 549 0.71 25.85 26.60
N LEU A 550 -0.03 25.77 25.48
CA LEU A 550 0.39 26.21 24.16
C LEU A 550 -0.07 27.65 23.85
N THR A 551 0.84 28.44 23.27
CA THR A 551 0.54 29.77 22.73
C THR A 551 1.08 29.90 21.31
N PHE A 552 0.36 30.61 20.44
CA PHE A 552 0.79 30.85 19.05
C PHE A 552 0.97 32.35 18.81
N VAL A 553 2.19 32.77 18.48
CA VAL A 553 2.60 34.17 18.35
C VAL A 553 3.63 34.28 17.22
N ASN A 554 3.50 35.28 16.34
CA ASN A 554 4.46 35.58 15.27
C ASN A 554 4.80 34.37 14.35
N GLY A 555 3.83 33.52 14.02
CA GLY A 555 4.03 32.33 13.18
C GLY A 555 4.55 31.08 13.93
N MET A 556 4.96 31.23 15.19
CA MET A 556 5.56 30.18 16.03
C MET A 556 4.58 29.68 17.10
N LEU A 557 4.62 28.38 17.37
CA LEU A 557 3.91 27.73 18.47
C LEU A 557 4.90 27.49 19.62
N HIS A 558 4.58 27.96 20.82
CA HIS A 558 5.43 27.84 22.00
C HIS A 558 4.69 27.10 23.11
N ALA A 559 5.37 26.18 23.78
CA ALA A 559 4.91 25.52 25.00
C ALA A 559 5.49 26.23 26.23
N THR A 560 4.63 26.62 27.17
CA THR A 560 5.02 27.14 28.50
C THR A 560 4.45 26.20 29.56
N PRO A 561 5.18 25.14 29.96
CA PRO A 561 4.63 24.08 30.81
C PRO A 561 4.18 24.63 32.17
N SER A 562 2.93 24.32 32.53
CA SER A 562 2.41 24.61 33.86
C SER A 562 3.04 23.69 34.91
N ALA A 563 3.11 24.14 36.17
CA ALA A 563 3.69 23.36 37.28
C ALA A 563 2.89 22.08 37.66
N ALA A 564 1.85 21.75 36.88
CA ALA A 564 0.96 20.61 37.10
C ALA A 564 0.58 19.95 35.75
N SER A 565 1.58 19.56 34.95
CA SER A 565 1.38 18.58 33.88
C SER A 565 0.78 17.28 34.45
N PRO A 566 -0.18 16.63 33.77
CA PRO A 566 -0.83 15.43 34.30
C PRO A 566 0.14 14.24 34.34
N GLU A 567 0.16 13.52 35.45
CA GLU A 567 0.91 12.25 35.57
C GLU A 567 0.29 11.18 34.66
N ALA A 568 0.97 10.88 33.56
CA ALA A 568 0.75 9.67 32.78
C ALA A 568 1.69 8.56 33.28
N GLY A 569 1.12 7.56 33.97
CA GLY A 569 1.68 6.22 34.19
C GLY A 569 3.18 6.11 34.43
N SER A 570 3.59 6.03 35.71
CA SER A 570 5.01 5.99 36.08
C SER A 570 5.77 4.76 35.53
N GLN A 571 6.59 4.98 34.50
CA GLN A 571 7.99 4.51 34.45
C GLN A 571 8.77 5.30 33.37
N THR A 572 9.27 6.47 33.78
CA THR A 572 10.32 7.31 33.16
C THR A 572 10.70 7.09 31.69
N THR A 573 10.34 8.04 30.84
CA THR A 573 11.28 8.75 29.94
C THR A 573 10.74 10.11 29.45
N ASN A 574 11.67 11.03 29.16
CA ASN A 574 11.51 12.39 28.63
C ASN A 574 10.85 13.46 29.53
N ILE A 575 11.74 14.22 30.17
CA ILE A 575 11.51 15.41 30.99
C ILE A 575 10.84 16.52 30.16
N ALA A 576 9.68 17.02 30.60
CA ALA A 576 9.18 18.32 30.14
C ALA A 576 10.17 19.41 30.59
N PRO A 577 10.71 20.26 29.69
CA PRO A 577 11.65 21.31 30.06
C PRO A 577 11.07 22.23 31.15
N SER A 578 11.91 22.70 32.08
CA SER A 578 11.51 23.68 33.10
C SER A 578 11.34 25.10 32.54
N GLU A 579 11.63 25.30 31.26
CA GLU A 579 11.61 26.56 30.53
C GLU A 579 10.72 26.43 29.29
N ALA A 580 10.24 27.56 28.75
CA ALA A 580 9.43 27.55 27.55
C ALA A 580 10.25 27.11 26.32
N TYR A 581 9.61 26.40 25.39
CA TYR A 581 10.27 25.87 24.19
C TYR A 581 9.36 25.96 22.96
N ASP A 582 9.99 25.99 21.78
CA ASP A 582 9.31 26.03 20.49
C ASP A 582 8.79 24.64 20.10
N VAL A 583 7.62 24.62 19.47
CA VAL A 583 6.93 23.40 19.02
C VAL A 583 6.73 23.48 17.51
N ASP A 584 7.47 22.66 16.78
CA ASP A 584 7.56 22.70 15.31
C ASP A 584 7.13 21.38 14.63
N PHE A 585 6.80 20.35 15.41
CA PHE A 585 6.25 19.07 14.95
C PHE A 585 5.22 18.54 15.96
N VAL A 586 3.94 18.45 15.54
CA VAL A 586 2.77 18.25 16.42
C VAL A 586 1.94 17.04 16.04
N TYR A 587 1.66 16.15 16.99
CA TYR A 587 0.58 15.16 16.91
C TYR A 587 -0.49 15.46 17.95
N ALA A 588 -1.61 16.05 17.51
CA ALA A 588 -2.76 16.30 18.36
C ALA A 588 -3.59 15.02 18.54
N LEU A 589 -3.89 14.64 19.79
CA LEU A 589 -4.85 13.56 20.09
C LEU A 589 -6.30 13.97 19.76
N CYS A 590 -6.54 15.27 19.65
CA CYS A 590 -7.80 15.87 19.24
C CYS A 590 -7.99 15.80 17.71
N GLU A 591 -9.23 15.58 17.26
CA GLU A 591 -9.58 15.49 15.85
C GLU A 591 -9.94 16.85 15.22
N TRP A 592 -9.63 17.01 13.93
CA TRP A 592 -9.82 18.27 13.20
C TRP A 592 -11.19 18.94 13.39
N PRO A 593 -12.35 18.25 13.29
CA PRO A 593 -13.65 18.90 13.49
C PRO A 593 -13.74 19.66 14.82
N ARG A 594 -13.14 19.11 15.89
CA ARG A 594 -13.17 19.70 17.24
C ARG A 594 -12.22 20.89 17.35
N ILE A 595 -11.00 20.78 16.82
CA ILE A 595 -10.02 21.89 16.74
C ILE A 595 -10.62 23.06 15.95
N LEU A 596 -11.33 22.77 14.86
CA LEU A 596 -11.89 23.76 13.94
C LEU A 596 -13.19 24.41 14.45
N THR A 597 -13.96 23.76 15.32
CA THR A 597 -15.16 24.36 15.95
C THR A 597 -14.83 25.25 17.15
N CYS A 598 -13.79 24.93 17.93
CA CYS A 598 -13.52 25.55 19.24
C CYS A 598 -12.51 26.72 19.19
N LYS A 599 -12.58 27.56 18.15
CA LYS A 599 -11.51 28.52 17.77
C LYS A 599 -11.08 29.55 18.85
N GLU A 600 -11.88 29.78 19.89
CA GLU A 600 -11.75 30.91 20.83
C GLU A 600 -11.51 30.52 22.30
N ALA A 601 -11.40 29.23 22.62
CA ALA A 601 -11.15 28.73 23.98
C ALA A 601 -10.02 27.69 23.97
N THR A 602 -10.24 26.50 24.55
CA THR A 602 -9.44 25.29 24.23
C THR A 602 -9.34 25.14 22.70
N HIS A 603 -8.22 24.67 22.15
CA HIS A 603 -7.92 24.58 20.71
C HIS A 603 -7.47 25.87 19.99
N ALA A 604 -7.51 27.06 20.61
CA ALA A 604 -7.17 28.32 19.93
C ALA A 604 -5.72 28.42 19.40
N ALA A 605 -4.73 27.87 20.10
CA ALA A 605 -3.33 27.88 19.65
C ALA A 605 -3.09 26.94 18.46
N LEU A 606 -3.60 25.71 18.54
CA LEU A 606 -3.53 24.73 17.43
C LEU A 606 -4.28 25.23 16.20
N TYR A 607 -5.48 25.81 16.37
CA TYR A 607 -6.24 26.39 15.27
C TYR A 607 -5.44 27.46 14.53
N ARG A 608 -4.83 28.41 15.26
CA ARG A 608 -4.04 29.50 14.64
C ARG A 608 -2.81 28.97 13.92
N ALA A 609 -2.05 28.08 14.55
CA ALA A 609 -0.90 27.44 13.91
C ALA A 609 -1.28 26.70 12.61
N ALA A 610 -2.42 26.00 12.61
CA ALA A 610 -2.91 25.29 11.44
C ALA A 610 -3.27 26.23 10.28
N VAL A 611 -3.96 27.35 10.54
CA VAL A 611 -4.49 28.22 9.47
C VAL A 611 -3.59 29.39 9.08
N ASP A 612 -2.55 29.73 9.86
CA ASP A 612 -1.64 30.83 9.55
C ASP A 612 -0.71 30.47 8.38
N PRO A 613 -0.80 31.14 7.22
CA PRO A 613 -0.01 30.81 6.03
C PRO A 613 1.51 30.95 6.24
N THR A 614 1.96 31.65 7.28
CA THR A 614 3.37 31.84 7.64
C THR A 614 3.92 30.78 8.60
N SER A 615 3.08 29.92 9.18
CA SER A 615 3.53 28.93 10.15
C SER A 615 4.43 27.85 9.53
N ASP A 616 5.45 27.44 10.29
CA ASP A 616 6.29 26.28 9.98
C ASP A 616 6.04 25.08 10.90
N VAL A 617 4.92 25.10 11.64
CA VAL A 617 4.51 23.97 12.49
C VAL A 617 4.04 22.81 11.59
N VAL A 618 4.77 21.70 11.64
CA VAL A 618 4.38 20.47 10.93
C VAL A 618 3.35 19.73 11.78
N PHE A 619 2.11 19.66 11.30
CA PHE A 619 1.12 18.78 11.91
C PHE A 619 1.26 17.37 11.33
N ALA A 620 1.52 16.40 12.21
CA ALA A 620 1.50 14.98 11.89
C ALA A 620 0.12 14.50 11.41
N LYS A 621 -0.94 15.29 11.69
CA LYS A 621 -2.25 15.26 11.00
C LYS A 621 -2.44 16.61 10.28
N PRO A 622 -2.04 16.84 9.01
CA PRO A 622 -2.13 18.13 8.34
C PRO A 622 -3.57 18.48 7.97
N LEU A 623 -3.85 19.76 7.73
CA LEU A 623 -5.22 20.28 7.68
C LEU A 623 -6.06 19.68 6.54
N TRP A 624 -5.44 19.36 5.40
CA TRP A 624 -6.16 18.80 4.24
C TRP A 624 -6.79 17.43 4.54
N SER A 625 -6.32 16.70 5.57
CA SER A 625 -6.92 15.43 6.00
C SER A 625 -8.37 15.59 6.47
N HIS A 626 -8.79 16.80 6.88
CA HIS A 626 -10.18 17.12 7.19
C HIS A 626 -11.12 16.96 5.97
N LEU A 627 -10.61 17.08 4.74
CA LEU A 627 -11.41 16.89 3.53
C LEU A 627 -11.75 15.42 3.25
N CYS A 628 -10.86 14.49 3.60
CA CYS A 628 -10.98 13.07 3.25
C CYS A 628 -11.16 12.12 4.45
N SER A 629 -11.07 12.61 5.69
CA SER A 629 -11.37 11.84 6.90
C SER A 629 -12.88 11.60 7.08
N GLY A 630 -13.27 10.35 7.28
CA GLY A 630 -14.65 9.92 7.52
C GLY A 630 -15.13 8.85 6.54
N ALA A 631 -16.45 8.66 6.50
CA ALA A 631 -17.10 7.72 5.59
C ALA A 631 -17.07 8.25 4.16
N MET A 632 -16.88 7.35 3.18
CA MET A 632 -16.87 7.72 1.75
C MET A 632 -18.25 7.69 1.09
N ASN A 633 -19.25 7.10 1.74
CA ASN A 633 -20.63 6.99 1.26
C ASN A 633 -21.59 6.96 2.45
N VAL A 634 -22.87 7.28 2.21
CA VAL A 634 -23.94 7.27 3.22
C VAL A 634 -24.90 6.12 2.90
N SER A 635 -24.58 4.93 3.40
CA SER A 635 -25.39 3.71 3.30
C SER A 635 -26.47 3.61 4.39
N ASP A 636 -26.34 4.36 5.48
CA ASP A 636 -27.28 4.24 6.60
C ASP A 636 -28.64 4.86 6.28
N ASP A 637 -29.62 3.99 6.03
CA ASP A 637 -31.03 4.38 6.04
C ASP A 637 -31.46 4.97 7.40
N ALA A 638 -30.71 4.70 8.48
CA ALA A 638 -30.84 5.37 9.77
C ALA A 638 -30.50 6.87 9.73
N GLU A 639 -29.45 7.29 9.02
CA GLU A 639 -29.15 8.72 8.82
C GLU A 639 -30.16 9.37 7.85
N ARG A 640 -30.56 8.67 6.78
CA ARG A 640 -31.55 9.19 5.81
C ARG A 640 -32.92 9.44 6.44
N ALA A 641 -33.35 8.61 7.38
CA ALA A 641 -34.64 8.74 8.05
C ALA A 641 -34.72 9.95 9.01
N HIS A 642 -33.59 10.40 9.56
CA HIS A 642 -33.54 11.47 10.56
C HIS A 642 -32.97 12.81 10.04
N HIS A 643 -32.31 12.83 8.88
CA HIS A 643 -31.66 14.02 8.35
C HIS A 643 -32.11 14.39 6.92
N THR A 644 -33.31 14.95 6.79
CA THR A 644 -33.70 15.67 5.56
C THR A 644 -32.92 16.98 5.35
N HIS A 645 -32.15 17.45 6.34
CA HIS A 645 -31.50 18.77 6.37
C HIS A 645 -30.08 18.81 6.98
N SER A 646 -29.41 17.66 7.19
CA SER A 646 -28.01 17.70 7.69
C SER A 646 -27.02 17.92 6.52
N PRO A 647 -26.05 18.85 6.62
CA PRO A 647 -25.05 19.04 5.58
C PRO A 647 -24.16 17.80 5.46
N ARG A 648 -23.99 17.29 4.24
CA ARG A 648 -23.09 16.16 3.93
C ARG A 648 -21.66 16.44 4.40
N SER A 649 -21.00 15.40 4.94
CA SER A 649 -19.62 15.49 5.40
C SER A 649 -18.65 15.87 4.28
N THR A 650 -17.53 16.49 4.67
CA THR A 650 -16.42 16.81 3.77
C THR A 650 -15.88 15.58 3.05
N SER A 651 -15.74 14.45 3.76
CA SER A 651 -15.28 13.17 3.20
C SER A 651 -16.18 12.65 2.09
N VAL A 652 -17.50 12.65 2.26
CA VAL A 652 -18.43 12.24 1.19
C VAL A 652 -18.28 13.16 -0.03
N ARG A 653 -18.20 14.48 0.19
CA ARG A 653 -17.96 15.48 -0.87
C ARG A 653 -16.63 15.23 -1.60
N PHE A 654 -15.58 14.83 -0.90
CA PHE A 654 -14.27 14.51 -1.51
C PHE A 654 -14.38 13.26 -2.41
N PHE A 655 -14.99 12.18 -1.94
CA PHE A 655 -15.14 10.97 -2.74
C PHE A 655 -16.12 11.12 -3.92
N ASP A 656 -17.04 12.09 -3.88
CA ASP A 656 -17.84 12.46 -5.05
C ASP A 656 -17.01 13.13 -6.16
N VAL A 657 -15.95 13.88 -5.83
CA VAL A 657 -14.95 14.35 -6.81
C VAL A 657 -14.23 13.15 -7.44
N CYS A 658 -13.81 12.16 -6.62
CA CYS A 658 -13.18 10.94 -7.13
C CYS A 658 -14.09 10.15 -8.09
N ARG A 659 -15.37 10.01 -7.74
CA ARG A 659 -16.38 9.36 -8.61
C ARG A 659 -16.54 10.10 -9.94
N ARG A 660 -16.59 11.43 -9.92
CA ARG A 660 -16.69 12.24 -11.14
C ARG A 660 -15.44 12.09 -12.02
N LEU A 661 -14.24 12.10 -11.44
CA LEU A 661 -13.00 11.82 -12.17
C LEU A 661 -12.96 10.41 -12.76
N TYR A 662 -13.39 9.40 -12.00
CA TYR A 662 -13.47 8.02 -12.49
C TYR A 662 -14.44 7.88 -13.69
N LEU A 663 -15.59 8.58 -13.65
CA LEU A 663 -16.51 8.64 -14.78
C LEU A 663 -15.87 9.34 -15.99
N LEU A 664 -15.21 10.48 -15.81
CA LEU A 664 -14.50 11.20 -16.87
C LEU A 664 -13.34 10.39 -17.48
N ALA A 665 -12.69 9.54 -16.67
CA ALA A 665 -11.70 8.56 -17.13
C ALA A 665 -12.32 7.31 -17.80
N SER A 666 -13.64 7.11 -17.71
CA SER A 666 -14.33 5.90 -18.19
C SER A 666 -14.67 5.94 -19.70
N PRO A 667 -14.73 4.77 -20.37
CA PRO A 667 -14.34 4.72 -21.78
C PRO A 667 -15.43 5.10 -22.78
N LYS A 668 -15.03 5.91 -23.78
CA LYS A 668 -15.38 5.68 -25.19
C LYS A 668 -14.18 5.24 -26.05
N GLN A 669 -13.02 4.99 -25.45
CA GLN A 669 -11.77 4.64 -26.12
C GLN A 669 -11.15 3.33 -25.59
N GLN A 670 -10.33 2.68 -26.41
CA GLN A 670 -9.62 1.44 -26.03
C GLN A 670 -8.59 1.72 -24.91
N PRO A 671 -8.35 0.78 -23.96
CA PRO A 671 -7.39 0.98 -22.87
C PRO A 671 -5.96 1.31 -23.31
N THR A 672 -5.58 0.91 -24.53
CA THR A 672 -4.26 1.16 -25.12
C THR A 672 -4.02 2.59 -25.59
N THR A 673 -5.03 3.48 -25.54
CA THR A 673 -4.89 4.91 -25.87
C THR A 673 -4.95 5.83 -24.65
N TRP A 674 -4.98 5.27 -23.43
CA TRP A 674 -4.98 6.08 -22.21
C TRP A 674 -3.54 6.42 -21.80
N ASP A 675 -3.37 7.66 -21.35
CA ASP A 675 -2.17 8.09 -20.64
C ASP A 675 -1.99 7.29 -19.33
N LEU A 676 -0.74 7.08 -18.89
CA LEU A 676 -0.47 6.22 -17.75
C LEU A 676 -1.13 6.75 -16.46
N GLU A 677 -1.06 8.05 -16.17
CA GLU A 677 -1.66 8.62 -14.94
C GLU A 677 -3.17 8.40 -14.90
N VAL A 678 -3.84 8.64 -16.04
CA VAL A 678 -5.29 8.43 -16.19
C VAL A 678 -5.65 6.96 -16.02
N SER A 679 -4.83 6.06 -16.59
CA SER A 679 -4.99 4.62 -16.47
C SER A 679 -4.78 4.13 -15.03
N GLU A 680 -3.72 4.57 -14.37
CA GLU A 680 -3.40 4.21 -12.97
C GLU A 680 -4.47 4.69 -11.99
N TYR A 681 -4.88 5.96 -12.07
CA TYR A 681 -5.91 6.51 -11.19
C TYR A 681 -7.23 5.74 -11.31
N LYS A 682 -7.61 5.41 -12.55
CA LYS A 682 -8.82 4.64 -12.85
C LYS A 682 -8.72 3.20 -12.36
N ASP A 683 -7.56 2.57 -12.52
CA ASP A 683 -7.28 1.22 -12.01
C ASP A 683 -7.35 1.19 -10.47
N SER A 684 -6.77 2.20 -9.80
CA SER A 684 -6.88 2.37 -8.35
C SER A 684 -8.32 2.60 -7.88
N CYS A 685 -9.06 3.51 -8.54
CA CYS A 685 -10.47 3.78 -8.26
C CYS A 685 -11.35 2.52 -8.36
N ARG A 686 -11.07 1.67 -9.37
CA ARG A 686 -11.74 0.38 -9.55
C ARG A 686 -11.40 -0.60 -8.42
N ARG A 687 -10.13 -0.74 -8.06
CA ARG A 687 -9.67 -1.67 -6.99
C ARG A 687 -10.33 -1.40 -5.64
N ILE A 688 -10.54 -0.13 -5.30
CA ILE A 688 -11.19 0.27 -4.04
C ILE A 688 -12.71 0.43 -4.15
N HIS A 689 -13.30 0.10 -5.30
CA HIS A 689 -14.73 0.23 -5.60
C HIS A 689 -15.31 1.63 -5.38
N VAL A 690 -14.56 2.70 -5.74
CA VAL A 690 -15.03 4.09 -5.52
C VAL A 690 -16.37 4.39 -6.22
N ASN A 691 -16.62 3.68 -7.32
CA ASN A 691 -17.77 3.80 -8.21
C ASN A 691 -18.94 2.86 -7.86
N ALA A 692 -18.78 1.94 -6.90
CA ALA A 692 -19.86 1.03 -6.53
C ALA A 692 -20.99 1.78 -5.81
N GLU A 693 -22.24 1.41 -6.12
CA GLU A 693 -23.35 1.70 -5.22
C GLU A 693 -23.10 1.03 -3.87
N THR A 694 -23.69 1.59 -2.81
CA THR A 694 -23.50 1.12 -1.43
C THR A 694 -23.69 -0.39 -1.34
N VAL A 695 -22.61 -1.13 -1.03
CA VAL A 695 -22.72 -2.51 -0.58
C VAL A 695 -23.58 -2.47 0.69
N PRO A 696 -24.76 -3.13 0.73
CA PRO A 696 -25.54 -3.15 1.95
C PRO A 696 -24.73 -3.79 3.07
N MET A 697 -24.90 -3.35 4.33
CA MET A 697 -24.31 -3.97 5.52
C MET A 697 -24.87 -5.38 5.83
N HIS A 698 -25.25 -6.13 4.80
CA HIS A 698 -25.87 -7.45 4.85
C HIS A 698 -25.01 -8.54 4.19
N SER A 699 -23.83 -8.18 3.62
CA SER A 699 -22.66 -9.07 3.71
C SER A 699 -22.35 -9.24 5.20
N PRO A 700 -22.07 -10.46 5.73
CA PRO A 700 -22.26 -10.80 7.15
C PRO A 700 -21.73 -9.69 8.06
N ALA A 701 -22.65 -9.07 8.81
CA ALA A 701 -22.75 -7.61 9.02
C ALA A 701 -21.64 -6.91 9.82
N HIS A 702 -20.51 -7.60 10.01
CA HIS A 702 -19.48 -7.29 10.98
C HIS A 702 -18.04 -7.41 10.43
N LEU A 703 -17.82 -7.89 9.18
CA LEU A 703 -16.46 -8.05 8.65
C LEU A 703 -15.90 -6.75 8.03
N ASN A 704 -15.14 -5.96 8.80
CA ASN A 704 -14.33 -4.83 8.33
C ASN A 704 -12.85 -5.08 8.63
N ALA A 705 -11.97 -4.91 7.64
CA ALA A 705 -10.52 -4.98 7.81
C ALA A 705 -9.90 -3.58 7.82
N ASP A 706 -9.13 -3.25 8.86
CA ASP A 706 -8.42 -1.98 8.96
C ASP A 706 -6.96 -2.12 8.51
N SER A 707 -6.52 -1.24 7.61
CA SER A 707 -5.13 -1.16 7.18
C SER A 707 -4.48 0.16 7.62
N LEU A 708 -3.33 0.08 8.27
CA LEU A 708 -2.53 1.27 8.59
C LEU A 708 -1.67 1.63 7.38
N MET A 709 -1.98 2.76 6.74
CA MET A 709 -1.18 3.37 5.69
C MET A 709 -0.26 4.42 6.31
N ILE A 710 1.05 4.20 6.27
CA ILE A 710 2.03 5.21 6.68
C ILE A 710 2.53 5.95 5.43
N ASN A 711 2.75 7.26 5.53
CA ASN A 711 3.34 8.11 4.50
C ASN A 711 2.73 7.88 3.10
N LEU A 712 1.37 7.85 3.04
CA LEU A 712 0.44 7.89 1.87
C LEU A 712 0.89 7.22 0.54
N ALA A 713 1.79 6.26 0.68
CA ALA A 713 2.56 5.55 -0.33
C ALA A 713 3.52 4.53 0.32
N GLY A 714 3.53 4.36 1.66
CA GLY A 714 4.65 3.73 2.38
C GLY A 714 4.24 2.71 3.44
N SER A 715 4.10 1.46 3.01
CA SER A 715 3.68 0.30 3.81
C SER A 715 2.20 0.30 4.23
N CYS A 716 1.64 -0.91 4.19
CA CYS A 716 0.34 -1.24 4.72
C CYS A 716 0.58 -2.17 5.91
N PHE A 717 0.14 -1.78 7.11
CA PHE A 717 -0.13 -2.77 8.16
C PHE A 717 -1.53 -3.34 7.97
N MET A 718 -1.77 -4.51 8.56
CA MET A 718 -2.93 -5.36 8.38
C MET A 718 -3.54 -5.74 9.75
N GLY A 719 -4.76 -5.31 10.10
CA GLY A 719 -5.40 -5.69 11.37
C GLY A 719 -6.92 -5.42 11.50
N HIS A 720 -7.47 -5.79 12.67
CA HIS A 720 -8.84 -5.58 13.21
C HIS A 720 -10.07 -6.06 12.37
N ILE A 721 -11.00 -6.83 12.99
CA ILE A 721 -12.41 -7.12 12.61
C ILE A 721 -13.14 -7.42 13.92
N GLY A 722 -14.20 -6.66 14.25
CA GLY A 722 -15.05 -6.97 15.39
C GLY A 722 -16.38 -7.66 15.02
N GLY A 723 -16.72 -8.76 15.70
CA GLY A 723 -18.04 -9.41 15.62
C GLY A 723 -18.17 -10.65 16.52
N THR A 724 -19.34 -10.88 17.12
CA THR A 724 -19.58 -11.86 18.21
C THR A 724 -20.49 -13.07 17.83
N LEU A 725 -20.28 -14.20 18.53
CA LEU A 725 -21.22 -15.31 18.88
C LEU A 725 -21.56 -16.51 17.91
N ARG A 726 -21.06 -17.70 18.32
CA ARG A 726 -21.70 -19.06 18.49
C ARG A 726 -21.88 -20.13 17.36
N SER A 727 -21.06 -21.19 17.52
CA SER A 727 -21.33 -22.68 17.58
C SER A 727 -21.54 -23.59 16.35
N GLU A 728 -20.58 -24.52 16.19
CA GLU A 728 -20.67 -25.95 15.76
C GLU A 728 -20.99 -26.29 14.27
N SER A 729 -20.44 -27.33 13.60
CA SER A 729 -19.52 -28.44 14.00
C SER A 729 -18.85 -29.17 12.79
N GLU A 730 -17.72 -29.86 13.05
CA GLU A 730 -17.17 -31.06 12.32
C GLU A 730 -16.48 -30.94 10.92
N ASN A 731 -15.27 -30.37 10.92
CA ASN A 731 -13.95 -30.98 10.62
C ASN A 731 -13.74 -31.95 9.44
N THR A 732 -12.65 -31.74 8.66
CA THR A 732 -11.52 -32.69 8.45
C THR A 732 -10.25 -31.99 7.80
N ASP A 733 -9.12 -32.68 7.42
CA ASP A 733 -7.80 -32.11 6.91
C ASP A 733 -7.07 -32.92 5.78
N ILE A 734 -6.44 -32.34 4.71
CA ILE A 734 -5.21 -32.83 3.97
C ILE A 734 -4.65 -31.81 2.90
N HIS A 735 -3.31 -31.78 2.73
CA HIS A 735 -2.55 -30.71 2.05
C HIS A 735 -2.37 -30.77 0.51
N VAL A 736 -2.38 -29.58 -0.13
CA VAL A 736 -1.28 -29.07 -1.01
C VAL A 736 -1.07 -27.57 -0.72
N GLY A 737 0.18 -27.11 -0.60
CA GLY A 737 0.51 -25.78 -0.05
C GLY A 737 0.54 -24.63 -1.07
N HIS A 738 -0.11 -23.52 -0.72
CA HIS A 738 0.02 -22.19 -1.34
C HIS A 738 0.37 -21.16 -0.24
N PRO A 739 1.05 -20.04 -0.55
CA PRO A 739 1.41 -19.05 0.45
C PRO A 739 0.15 -18.49 1.13
N ALA A 740 0.20 -18.42 2.47
CA ALA A 740 -0.84 -17.85 3.30
C ALA A 740 -0.26 -16.77 4.21
N SER A 741 -0.91 -15.61 4.23
CA SER A 741 -0.62 -14.56 5.20
C SER A 741 -1.63 -14.64 6.34
N LEU A 742 -1.17 -14.30 7.55
CA LEU A 742 -2.00 -14.38 8.75
C LEU A 742 -2.22 -12.99 9.34
N MET A 743 -3.47 -12.75 9.72
CA MET A 743 -4.05 -11.44 9.99
C MET A 743 -4.80 -11.47 11.31
N PHE A 744 -4.62 -10.43 12.13
CA PHE A 744 -5.07 -10.39 13.52
C PHE A 744 -6.17 -9.37 13.74
N MET A 745 -7.33 -9.82 14.20
CA MET A 745 -8.59 -9.11 14.01
C MET A 745 -9.53 -9.32 15.22
N PHE A 746 -9.87 -8.23 15.92
CA PHE A 746 -10.43 -8.26 17.29
C PHE A 746 -11.87 -7.74 17.42
N PRO A 747 -12.65 -8.18 18.44
CA PRO A 747 -13.91 -7.52 18.81
C PRO A 747 -13.76 -6.00 19.06
N ALA A 748 -14.89 -5.29 18.96
CA ALA A 748 -15.00 -3.88 19.31
C ALA A 748 -15.19 -3.64 20.82
N ASP A 749 -15.37 -4.73 21.58
CA ASP A 749 -15.78 -4.82 22.99
C ASP A 749 -14.65 -5.41 23.85
#